data_AF-A0A1M3ME54-F1
#
_entry.id   AF-A0A1M3ME54-F1
#
_cell.length_a   1.000
_cell.length_b   1.000
_cell.length_c   1.000
_cell.angle_alpha   90.00
_cell.angle_beta   90.00
_cell.angle_gamma   90.00
#
_symmetry.space_group_name_H-M   'P 1'
#
loop_
_entity.id
_entity.type
_entity.pdbx_description
1 polymer ?
#
loop_
_entity_poly.entity_id
_entity_poly.type
_entity_poly.pdbx_seq_one_letter_code
_entity_poly.pdbx_strand_id
1 'polypeptide(L)'
;MNKLFFFLVMGLLSTTMLVAQTSRTPVTIDGAVAQVNGYTDSEVTITGKSNVFVNATSAKNSLVNSIVRLNGPDAWLYFSNVRPSAVIDSLLSSVYVGQSPAVNRANVRVMIYKHGTAVVAHPNGFRPLTIFSGQNFTGDSASYTTHVYNTNLGSMDNRMRSFRLKKGYMATLATNADGTGYSRVFIADNEDLEFSTFNYLLDENVSFIRVFNWEYVTKKGWCGTGSGGGTDVEKVKGTWWYSWSADQESKTNQEYVPIKQNLGWPGWDQINSKQRVSHLLGYNEPNRPDQSNMTVAQALAAYPEFLKSGLRIGSPSPSDPFGSNGAWLYEFLDSCKARNWRVDYVAIHAYWAKSPQQWYNDLKYVHDRTGLPIWITEWNNGANWTTETWPTNDKSYSEANANKQLNDIKAILNVLDTASFVERYSIYNWVQDARAMLLNGNLTKAGEYYMNNKSQVAFNRRKEVIPTYTMRRNPTLGASYGAGTITLTVNDGNGDYFRGFILERKKDNGNYEVILDSDDRSTRIYTELLDVSASTVKYRARTKLADGSFSYYTSEVGFSAAQGGPVAQFGSASVSNSAWNSVFFSNSFDDIPSIILGSPGSNNSTVRMTPRAKFVNRTTRFEIQAIPWAYQNISSFSKDEAIPYLVMTPGLHQLGEVTALAGRATASSGWTKITFSTPFNTVPVVFANQLIPSNTFATVLRIRNVTNEGFEARIMKEDGISSNPGAENITYIALTPGKGVVEGRPFIVGVTAPNYVGATSKAINYGETVQNPLFIAQMQTTNDDITAALRSFIVSNSVAYVLKQREGSVSQTNPVAETVGWLVMDPQNIIQGVNAPNTTTFTLSPNPVRDRIYLSGEIADGTSVSIYDVSGALVHHEMLQGNEIDVERLPSGYYILRTSESGTSKFIKL
;
A
#
# COMPACT_ATOMS: atom_id res chain seq x y z
N MET A 1 -90.86 29.03 14.25
CA MET A 1 -89.47 28.53 14.36
C MET A 1 -88.79 29.24 15.52
N ASN A 2 -88.39 28.47 16.54
CA ASN A 2 -87.36 28.67 17.59
C ASN A 2 -86.93 30.12 17.93
N LYS A 3 -87.26 30.70 19.08
CA LYS A 3 -86.87 30.45 20.50
C LYS A 3 -85.86 31.49 21.02
N LEU A 4 -86.31 32.21 22.06
CA LEU A 4 -85.62 33.06 23.05
C LEU A 4 -84.18 32.65 23.45
N PHE A 5 -83.36 33.61 23.91
CA PHE A 5 -82.91 33.80 25.32
C PHE A 5 -81.79 34.88 25.38
N PHE A 6 -82.03 36.05 25.96
CA PHE A 6 -81.61 36.45 27.33
C PHE A 6 -80.14 36.14 27.66
N PHE A 7 -79.29 37.18 27.70
CA PHE A 7 -78.02 37.13 28.42
C PHE A 7 -78.11 38.00 29.68
N LEU A 8 -78.09 37.29 30.81
CA LEU A 8 -78.03 37.79 32.17
C LEU A 8 -76.59 38.24 32.49
N VAL A 9 -76.45 39.41 33.10
CA VAL A 9 -75.23 39.87 33.76
C VAL A 9 -75.08 39.10 35.08
N MET A 10 -73.93 38.45 35.29
CA MET A 10 -73.47 38.04 36.63
C MET A 10 -71.96 38.24 36.70
N GLY A 11 -71.54 39.15 37.59
CA GLY A 11 -70.13 39.49 37.80
C GLY A 11 -69.39 38.46 38.65
N LEU A 12 -68.06 38.46 38.52
CA LEU A 12 -67.17 38.10 39.61
C LEU A 12 -66.04 39.14 39.64
N LEU A 13 -66.00 39.90 40.74
CA LEU A 13 -64.84 40.67 41.16
C LEU A 13 -63.63 39.73 41.23
N SER A 14 -62.61 39.92 40.39
CA SER A 14 -61.28 39.39 40.68
C SER A 14 -60.56 40.43 41.54
N THR A 15 -60.50 40.17 42.84
CA THR A 15 -59.55 40.81 43.73
C THR A 15 -58.14 40.46 43.23
N THR A 16 -57.50 41.39 42.51
CA THR A 16 -56.07 41.35 42.24
C THR A 16 -55.35 41.55 43.58
N MET A 17 -55.14 40.46 44.32
CA MET A 17 -54.08 40.40 45.31
C MET A 17 -52.77 40.56 44.53
N LEU A 18 -52.22 41.78 44.53
CA LEU A 18 -50.79 41.99 44.33
C LEU A 18 -50.10 41.27 45.51
N VAL A 19 -49.78 39.99 45.32
CA VAL A 19 -48.77 39.35 46.15
C VAL A 19 -47.47 40.06 45.81
N ALA A 20 -46.96 40.88 46.73
CA ALA A 20 -45.64 41.48 46.60
C ALA A 20 -44.64 40.35 46.33
N GLN A 21 -44.10 40.29 45.11
CA GLN A 21 -43.03 39.37 44.78
C GLN A 21 -41.86 39.71 45.70
N THR A 22 -41.42 38.78 46.55
CA THR A 22 -40.25 39.00 47.40
C THR A 22 -39.06 39.37 46.49
N SER A 23 -38.38 40.47 46.84
CA SER A 23 -37.28 41.01 46.04
C SER A 23 -36.18 39.97 45.89
N ARG A 24 -35.71 39.75 44.66
CA ARG A 24 -34.59 38.85 44.39
C ARG A 24 -33.26 39.54 44.66
N THR A 25 -32.33 38.82 45.28
CA THR A 25 -30.95 39.27 45.51
C THR A 25 -30.12 39.01 44.24
N PRO A 26 -29.47 40.03 43.64
CA PRO A 26 -28.60 39.82 42.49
C PRO A 26 -27.35 39.00 42.86
N VAL A 27 -27.00 38.03 42.03
CA VAL A 27 -25.76 37.22 42.12
C VAL A 27 -25.11 37.22 40.75
N THR A 28 -23.82 37.58 40.65
CA THR A 28 -23.08 37.53 39.37
C THR A 28 -21.96 36.51 39.46
N ILE A 29 -21.86 35.66 38.44
CA ILE A 29 -20.81 34.64 38.30
C ILE A 29 -20.14 34.87 36.93
N ASP A 30 -18.88 35.27 36.95
CA ASP A 30 -18.10 35.61 35.74
C ASP A 30 -16.79 34.81 35.69
N GLY A 31 -16.55 34.11 34.58
CA GLY A 31 -15.34 33.32 34.37
C GLY A 31 -15.03 32.26 35.45
N ALA A 32 -16.06 31.73 36.13
CA ALA A 32 -15.87 30.90 37.32
C ALA A 32 -16.66 29.58 37.30
N VAL A 33 -16.22 28.63 38.13
CA VAL A 33 -16.97 27.40 38.43
C VAL A 33 -17.65 27.57 39.78
N ALA A 34 -18.98 27.45 39.82
CA ALA A 34 -19.77 27.58 41.04
C ALA A 34 -20.61 26.32 41.29
N GLN A 35 -20.80 25.94 42.55
CA GLN A 35 -21.69 24.85 42.94
C GLN A 35 -22.60 25.30 44.08
N VAL A 36 -23.90 25.07 43.93
CA VAL A 36 -24.93 25.44 44.91
C VAL A 36 -25.95 24.32 45.04
N ASN A 37 -26.61 24.21 46.20
CA ASN A 37 -27.70 23.25 46.38
C ASN A 37 -29.02 23.69 45.74
N GLY A 38 -29.14 24.97 45.41
CA GLY A 38 -30.35 25.61 44.87
C GLY A 38 -30.24 27.12 45.06
N TYR A 39 -31.02 27.88 44.31
CA TYR A 39 -31.16 29.31 44.53
C TYR A 39 -32.53 29.63 45.14
N THR A 40 -32.54 30.49 46.15
CA THR A 40 -33.76 31.00 46.79
C THR A 40 -33.72 32.51 46.75
N ASP A 41 -34.82 33.16 46.34
CA ASP A 41 -34.96 34.62 46.26
C ASP A 41 -33.75 35.30 45.55
N SER A 42 -33.26 34.71 44.46
CA SER A 42 -32.03 35.16 43.77
C SER A 42 -32.24 35.47 42.28
N GLU A 43 -31.55 36.47 41.76
CA GLU A 43 -31.39 36.74 40.34
C GLU A 43 -29.94 36.51 39.95
N VAL A 44 -29.67 35.36 39.32
CA VAL A 44 -28.31 34.90 39.03
C VAL A 44 -27.95 35.26 37.60
N THR A 45 -26.89 36.04 37.40
CA THR A 45 -26.33 36.37 36.09
C THR A 45 -25.02 35.61 35.88
N ILE A 46 -24.96 34.80 34.82
CA ILE A 46 -23.80 33.97 34.47
C ILE A 46 -23.16 34.54 33.20
N THR A 47 -21.91 34.98 33.27
CA THR A 47 -21.14 35.54 32.14
C THR A 47 -19.79 34.85 31.99
N GLY A 48 -19.09 35.15 30.88
CA GLY A 48 -17.75 34.62 30.61
C GLY A 48 -17.73 33.10 30.48
N LYS A 49 -16.55 32.50 30.61
CA LYS A 49 -16.36 31.03 30.64
C LYS A 49 -16.75 30.45 32.00
N SER A 50 -18.04 30.46 32.31
CA SER A 50 -18.58 30.04 33.61
C SER A 50 -19.31 28.70 33.55
N ASN A 51 -19.19 27.90 34.63
CA ASN A 51 -19.91 26.64 34.81
C ASN A 51 -20.60 26.63 36.18
N VAL A 52 -21.93 26.72 36.21
CA VAL A 52 -22.72 26.81 37.45
C VAL A 52 -23.51 25.53 37.66
N PHE A 53 -23.24 24.81 38.74
CA PHE A 53 -23.91 23.55 39.10
C PHE A 53 -24.94 23.76 40.20
N VAL A 54 -26.20 23.48 39.89
CA VAL A 54 -27.31 23.38 40.84
C VAL A 54 -27.52 21.91 41.21
N ASN A 55 -27.15 21.57 42.44
CA ASN A 55 -27.07 20.20 42.94
C ASN A 55 -28.35 19.72 43.66
N ALA A 56 -29.43 20.51 43.64
CA ALA A 56 -30.74 20.14 44.18
C ALA A 56 -31.17 18.74 43.72
N THR A 57 -31.78 17.97 44.62
CA THR A 57 -32.26 16.62 44.32
C THR A 57 -33.59 16.58 43.57
N SER A 58 -34.25 17.72 43.41
CA SER A 58 -35.51 17.86 42.67
C SER A 58 -35.62 19.21 41.97
N ALA A 59 -36.46 19.27 40.92
CA ALA A 59 -36.74 20.52 40.22
C ALA A 59 -37.32 21.58 41.15
N LYS A 60 -38.28 21.20 42.01
CA LYS A 60 -38.97 22.09 42.95
C LYS A 60 -38.01 22.92 43.82
N ASN A 61 -36.87 22.35 44.22
CA ASN A 61 -35.91 23.00 45.12
C ASN A 61 -34.73 23.64 44.38
N SER A 62 -34.69 23.55 43.04
CA SER A 62 -33.56 24.05 42.25
C SER A 62 -33.56 25.58 42.15
N LEU A 63 -34.72 26.19 41.89
CA LEU A 63 -34.89 27.64 41.72
C LEU A 63 -36.18 28.10 42.43
N VAL A 64 -36.09 28.43 43.71
CA VAL A 64 -37.23 28.90 44.52
C VAL A 64 -37.30 30.43 44.45
N ASN A 65 -38.38 30.98 43.88
CA ASN A 65 -38.48 32.42 43.56
C ASN A 65 -37.20 33.01 42.92
N SER A 66 -36.51 32.22 42.11
CA SER A 66 -35.21 32.60 41.54
C SER A 66 -35.21 32.51 40.03
N ILE A 67 -34.42 33.38 39.39
CA ILE A 67 -34.19 33.35 37.94
C ILE A 67 -32.70 33.27 37.64
N VAL A 68 -32.36 32.71 36.47
CA VAL A 68 -30.98 32.62 35.97
C VAL A 68 -30.89 33.26 34.58
N ARG A 69 -29.89 34.12 34.36
CA ARG A 69 -29.58 34.76 33.09
C ARG A 69 -28.27 34.23 32.54
N LEU A 70 -28.33 33.61 31.37
CA LEU A 70 -27.17 33.19 30.59
C LEU A 70 -26.75 34.33 29.66
N ASN A 71 -25.64 34.98 29.98
CA ASN A 71 -25.12 36.15 29.25
C ASN A 71 -23.86 35.78 28.46
N GLY A 72 -24.02 34.91 27.48
CA GLY A 72 -22.97 34.55 26.53
C GLY A 72 -22.96 33.06 26.17
N PRO A 73 -22.28 32.69 25.07
CA PRO A 73 -22.22 31.30 24.60
C PRO A 73 -21.34 30.40 25.48
N ASP A 74 -20.60 30.98 26.42
CA ASP A 74 -19.70 30.27 27.34
C ASP A 74 -20.24 30.19 28.78
N ALA A 75 -21.45 30.70 29.01
CA ALA A 75 -22.15 30.61 30.29
C ALA A 75 -22.98 29.32 30.35
N TRP A 76 -22.54 28.35 31.15
CA TRP A 76 -23.18 27.05 31.29
C TRP A 76 -23.89 26.91 32.65
N LEU A 77 -25.14 26.48 32.62
CA LEU A 77 -25.94 26.12 33.78
C LEU A 77 -26.20 24.61 33.80
N TYR A 78 -25.92 23.96 34.92
CA TYR A 78 -26.10 22.52 35.11
C TYR A 78 -27.10 22.26 36.23
N PHE A 79 -28.03 21.35 36.00
CA PHE A 79 -28.88 20.77 37.05
C PHE A 79 -28.45 19.32 37.27
N SER A 80 -27.61 19.09 38.28
CA SER A 80 -26.85 17.84 38.41
C SER A 80 -27.70 16.58 38.64
N ASN A 81 -28.90 16.73 39.21
CA ASN A 81 -29.80 15.61 39.54
C ASN A 81 -31.20 15.73 38.93
N VAL A 82 -31.44 16.67 38.01
CA VAL A 82 -32.75 16.89 37.37
C VAL A 82 -32.63 16.55 35.88
N ARG A 83 -33.42 15.59 35.40
CA ARG A 83 -33.40 15.13 33.99
C ARG A 83 -33.85 16.24 33.02
N PRO A 84 -33.39 16.24 31.76
CA PRO A 84 -33.69 17.31 30.80
C PRO A 84 -35.18 17.61 30.61
N SER A 85 -36.05 16.59 30.60
CA SER A 85 -37.49 16.79 30.49
C SER A 85 -38.04 17.60 31.67
N ALA A 86 -37.66 17.25 32.90
CA ALA A 86 -38.10 17.97 34.10
C ALA A 86 -37.55 19.40 34.17
N VAL A 87 -36.35 19.66 33.62
CA VAL A 87 -35.85 21.03 33.48
C VAL A 87 -36.69 21.83 32.51
N ILE A 88 -37.00 21.27 31.33
CA ILE A 88 -37.85 21.93 30.33
C ILE A 88 -39.23 22.24 30.90
N ASP A 89 -39.84 21.27 31.58
CA ASP A 89 -41.22 21.37 32.04
C ASP A 89 -41.38 22.28 33.26
N SER A 90 -40.37 22.35 34.15
CA SER A 90 -40.53 22.98 35.48
C SER A 90 -39.53 24.09 35.82
N LEU A 91 -38.43 24.23 35.09
CA LEU A 91 -37.35 25.16 35.45
C LEU A 91 -36.98 26.14 34.35
N LEU A 92 -37.18 25.77 33.08
CA LEU A 92 -36.72 26.56 31.95
C LEU A 92 -37.41 27.93 31.86
N SER A 93 -38.64 28.05 32.35
CA SER A 93 -39.38 29.31 32.46
C SER A 93 -38.71 30.34 33.40
N SER A 94 -37.83 29.87 34.30
CA SER A 94 -37.02 30.72 35.18
C SER A 94 -35.62 31.02 34.61
N VAL A 95 -35.31 30.55 33.40
CA VAL A 95 -34.03 30.79 32.72
C VAL A 95 -34.22 31.78 31.58
N TYR A 96 -33.25 32.67 31.39
CA TYR A 96 -33.25 33.72 30.38
C TYR A 96 -31.92 33.76 29.63
N VAL A 97 -31.94 34.19 28.37
CA VAL A 97 -30.77 34.58 27.59
C VAL A 97 -30.77 36.09 27.50
N GLY A 98 -29.90 36.76 28.25
CA GLY A 98 -30.03 38.19 28.50
C GLY A 98 -31.38 38.51 29.13
N GLN A 99 -32.25 39.21 28.40
CA GLN A 99 -33.60 39.57 28.83
C GLN A 99 -34.70 38.68 28.24
N SER A 100 -34.39 37.82 27.28
CA SER A 100 -35.38 36.97 26.62
C SER A 100 -35.56 35.64 27.38
N PRO A 101 -36.79 35.13 27.57
CA PRO A 101 -37.01 33.81 28.15
C PRO A 101 -36.26 32.72 27.37
N ALA A 102 -35.73 31.73 28.08
CA ALA A 102 -35.09 30.58 27.47
C ALA A 102 -36.13 29.65 26.82
N VAL A 103 -35.90 29.30 25.57
CA VAL A 103 -36.73 28.39 24.78
C VAL A 103 -35.82 27.34 24.17
N ASN A 104 -36.01 26.09 24.60
CA ASN A 104 -35.21 24.96 24.14
C ASN A 104 -35.30 24.82 22.61
N ARG A 105 -34.15 24.62 21.95
CA ARG A 105 -33.99 24.52 20.50
C ARG A 105 -34.28 25.80 19.71
N ALA A 106 -34.41 26.94 20.38
CA ALA A 106 -34.52 28.25 19.74
C ALA A 106 -33.33 29.15 20.11
N ASN A 107 -33.25 29.60 21.37
CA ASN A 107 -32.16 30.45 21.87
C ASN A 107 -31.27 29.75 22.91
N VAL A 108 -31.68 28.59 23.42
CA VAL A 108 -30.86 27.73 24.27
C VAL A 108 -30.86 26.29 23.78
N ARG A 109 -29.81 25.55 24.14
CA ARG A 109 -29.75 24.09 24.02
C ARG A 109 -29.82 23.48 25.42
N VAL A 110 -30.87 22.69 25.65
CA VAL A 110 -30.99 21.81 26.82
C VAL A 110 -30.50 20.42 26.40
N MET A 111 -29.51 19.87 27.11
CA MET A 111 -28.83 18.62 26.75
C MET A 111 -28.64 17.69 27.95
N ILE A 112 -28.40 16.41 27.65
CA ILE A 112 -28.12 15.37 28.63
C ILE A 112 -26.76 15.67 29.26
N TYR A 113 -26.73 15.74 30.61
CA TYR A 113 -25.48 15.88 31.36
C TYR A 113 -25.41 14.90 32.51
N LYS A 114 -24.71 13.77 32.31
CA LYS A 114 -24.68 12.67 33.27
C LYS A 114 -26.11 12.19 33.56
N HIS A 115 -26.53 12.24 34.82
CA HIS A 115 -27.89 11.92 35.26
C HIS A 115 -28.82 13.13 35.31
N GLY A 116 -28.31 14.31 34.94
CA GLY A 116 -28.99 15.58 34.99
C GLY A 116 -28.98 16.29 33.64
N THR A 117 -28.89 17.61 33.69
CA THR A 117 -29.09 18.49 32.52
C THR A 117 -28.02 19.56 32.45
N ALA A 118 -27.64 19.94 31.23
CA ALA A 118 -26.93 21.18 30.95
C ALA A 118 -27.78 22.11 30.07
N VAL A 119 -27.70 23.41 30.32
CA VAL A 119 -28.35 24.47 29.57
C VAL A 119 -27.31 25.50 29.17
N VAL A 120 -27.27 25.84 27.88
CA VAL A 120 -26.35 26.83 27.33
C VAL A 120 -27.06 27.71 26.30
N ALA A 121 -26.68 28.99 26.20
CA ALA A 121 -27.23 29.95 25.25
C ALA A 121 -26.68 29.76 23.82
N HIS A 122 -26.80 28.56 23.29
CA HIS A 122 -26.50 28.25 21.88
C HIS A 122 -27.81 28.22 21.09
N PRO A 123 -28.05 29.18 20.17
CA PRO A 123 -29.28 29.25 19.40
C PRO A 123 -29.33 28.18 18.30
N ASN A 124 -30.50 28.01 17.70
CA ASN A 124 -30.64 27.25 16.46
C ASN A 124 -29.73 27.85 15.37
N GLY A 125 -28.98 26.99 14.66
CA GLY A 125 -28.00 27.43 13.66
C GLY A 125 -26.68 27.96 14.22
N PHE A 126 -26.41 27.79 15.52
CA PHE A 126 -25.09 28.08 16.10
C PHE A 126 -23.97 27.36 15.31
N ARG A 127 -22.87 28.05 15.05
CA ARG A 127 -21.73 27.55 14.27
C ARG A 127 -20.55 27.25 15.20
N PRO A 128 -20.48 26.04 15.79
CA PRO A 128 -19.49 25.73 16.82
C PRO A 128 -18.09 25.44 16.29
N LEU A 129 -17.93 25.17 14.99
CA LEU A 129 -16.62 24.92 14.37
C LEU A 129 -16.22 26.13 13.54
N THR A 130 -15.02 26.66 13.79
CA THR A 130 -14.36 27.64 12.92
C THR A 130 -13.01 27.10 12.47
N ILE A 131 -12.77 27.09 11.17
CA ILE A 131 -11.56 26.59 10.53
C ILE A 131 -10.73 27.77 10.00
N PHE A 132 -9.41 27.58 9.86
CA PHE A 132 -8.49 28.61 9.39
C PHE A 132 -7.51 28.05 8.37
N SER A 133 -7.16 28.84 7.35
CA SER A 133 -6.21 28.45 6.30
C SER A 133 -4.75 28.54 6.76
N GLY A 134 -4.47 29.30 7.81
CA GLY A 134 -3.16 29.39 8.45
C GLY A 134 -3.09 28.57 9.73
N GLN A 135 -1.87 28.25 10.15
CA GLN A 135 -1.61 27.75 11.50
C GLN A 135 -1.90 28.83 12.54
N ASN A 136 -2.07 28.43 13.80
CA ASN A 136 -2.32 29.34 14.93
C ASN A 136 -3.52 30.28 14.73
N PHE A 137 -4.56 29.79 14.05
CA PHE A 137 -5.83 30.51 13.83
C PHE A 137 -5.68 31.79 12.99
N THR A 138 -4.78 31.77 12.01
CA THR A 138 -4.50 32.89 11.09
C THR A 138 -5.04 32.63 9.67
N GLY A 139 -5.07 33.66 8.82
CA GLY A 139 -5.50 33.54 7.42
C GLY A 139 -7.02 33.56 7.24
N ASP A 140 -7.47 33.05 6.09
CA ASP A 140 -8.89 32.95 5.74
C ASP A 140 -9.60 31.99 6.71
N SER A 141 -10.87 32.26 7.01
CA SER A 141 -11.65 31.41 7.94
C SER A 141 -13.05 31.12 7.44
N ALA A 142 -13.61 30.00 7.91
CA ALA A 142 -15.00 29.61 7.65
C ALA A 142 -15.59 28.92 8.89
N SER A 143 -16.90 29.08 9.11
CA SER A 143 -17.60 28.49 10.27
C SER A 143 -18.78 27.63 9.86
N TYR A 144 -18.94 26.49 10.53
CA TYR A 144 -19.89 25.42 10.16
C TYR A 144 -20.91 25.16 11.26
N THR A 145 -22.16 24.93 10.87
CA THR A 145 -23.26 24.51 11.74
C THR A 145 -23.33 22.98 11.87
N THR A 146 -24.16 22.49 12.79
CA THR A 146 -24.34 21.05 13.01
C THR A 146 -25.19 20.37 11.94
N HIS A 147 -24.97 19.05 11.78
CA HIS A 147 -25.68 18.09 10.96
C HIS A 147 -25.70 18.36 9.43
N VAL A 148 -24.86 19.26 8.94
CA VAL A 148 -24.65 19.49 7.50
C VAL A 148 -23.47 18.68 6.99
N TYR A 149 -23.64 18.00 5.85
CA TYR A 149 -22.56 17.36 5.11
C TYR A 149 -21.86 18.42 4.26
N ASN A 150 -20.66 18.86 4.67
CA ASN A 150 -19.88 19.81 3.89
C ASN A 150 -18.88 19.02 3.05
N THR A 151 -19.30 18.65 1.84
CA THR A 151 -18.53 17.87 0.85
C THR A 151 -17.86 18.77 -0.21
N ASN A 152 -18.07 20.08 -0.13
CA ASN A 152 -17.41 21.08 -0.96
C ASN A 152 -17.08 22.28 -0.07
N LEU A 153 -15.79 22.46 0.21
CA LEU A 153 -15.32 23.54 1.08
C LEU A 153 -14.95 24.82 0.30
N GLY A 154 -15.18 24.85 -1.01
CA GLY A 154 -14.90 26.00 -1.87
C GLY A 154 -13.44 26.45 -1.78
N SER A 155 -13.22 27.73 -1.49
CA SER A 155 -11.86 28.28 -1.33
C SER A 155 -11.10 27.77 -0.10
N MET A 156 -11.73 26.97 0.77
CA MET A 156 -11.10 26.35 1.94
C MET A 156 -10.71 24.88 1.70
N ASP A 157 -11.10 24.30 0.56
CA ASP A 157 -10.79 22.92 0.19
C ASP A 157 -9.27 22.70 0.18
N ASN A 158 -8.80 21.66 0.90
CA ASN A 158 -7.38 21.34 1.04
C ASN A 158 -6.50 22.52 1.53
N ARG A 159 -7.06 23.52 2.23
CA ARG A 159 -6.31 24.68 2.74
C ARG A 159 -6.29 24.81 4.24
N MET A 160 -7.09 24.02 4.94
CA MET A 160 -7.24 24.11 6.39
C MET A 160 -5.98 23.67 7.15
N ARG A 161 -5.55 24.46 8.13
CA ARG A 161 -4.33 24.20 8.93
C ARG A 161 -4.51 24.31 10.45
N SER A 162 -5.59 24.96 10.90
CA SER A 162 -5.96 25.05 12.32
C SER A 162 -7.48 25.21 12.51
N PHE A 163 -8.00 24.94 13.71
CA PHE A 163 -9.42 25.13 14.03
C PHE A 163 -9.74 25.35 15.50
N ARG A 164 -10.93 25.92 15.74
CA ARG A 164 -11.59 25.99 17.05
C ARG A 164 -12.94 25.27 17.00
N LEU A 165 -13.18 24.35 17.94
CA LEU A 165 -14.47 23.67 18.12
C LEU A 165 -15.01 23.95 19.52
N LYS A 166 -16.20 24.54 19.62
CA LYS A 166 -16.81 24.90 20.91
C LYS A 166 -17.15 23.65 21.74
N LYS A 167 -17.05 23.77 23.08
CA LYS A 167 -17.49 22.79 24.06
C LYS A 167 -18.93 22.34 23.78
N GLY A 168 -19.18 21.04 23.92
CA GLY A 168 -20.49 20.42 23.69
C GLY A 168 -20.77 20.08 22.23
N TYR A 169 -19.73 19.95 21.41
CA TYR A 169 -19.85 19.56 20.01
C TYR A 169 -18.78 18.54 19.61
N MET A 170 -19.07 17.81 18.54
CA MET A 170 -18.16 16.88 17.88
C MET A 170 -18.01 17.28 16.43
N ALA A 171 -16.83 17.10 15.83
CA ALA A 171 -16.61 17.30 14.40
C ALA A 171 -15.84 16.11 13.82
N THR A 172 -16.26 15.65 12.64
CA THR A 172 -15.47 14.76 11.81
C THR A 172 -14.86 15.55 10.66
N LEU A 173 -13.55 15.40 10.50
CA LEU A 173 -12.79 15.90 9.35
C LEU A 173 -12.32 14.69 8.53
N ALA A 174 -12.34 14.79 7.20
CA ALA A 174 -11.77 13.77 6.33
C ALA A 174 -11.08 14.37 5.10
N THR A 175 -10.16 13.59 4.53
CA THR A 175 -9.33 14.02 3.39
C THR A 175 -10.08 13.98 2.06
N ASN A 176 -10.97 13.00 1.87
CA ASN A 176 -11.82 12.96 0.69
C ASN A 176 -13.13 13.71 0.93
N ALA A 177 -13.61 14.38 -0.12
CA ALA A 177 -14.83 15.17 -0.12
C ALA A 177 -16.09 14.42 0.33
N ASP A 178 -16.14 13.09 0.15
CA ASP A 178 -17.28 12.26 0.55
C ASP A 178 -17.24 11.80 2.01
N GLY A 179 -16.17 12.12 2.76
CA GLY A 179 -15.96 11.66 4.14
C GLY A 179 -15.07 10.43 4.29
N THR A 180 -14.59 9.86 3.16
CA THR A 180 -13.60 8.76 3.17
C THR A 180 -12.15 9.27 3.24
N GLY A 181 -11.18 8.37 3.07
CA GLY A 181 -9.75 8.67 3.26
C GLY A 181 -9.36 8.67 4.74
N TYR A 182 -8.28 9.37 5.08
CA TYR A 182 -7.97 9.64 6.48
C TYR A 182 -9.05 10.53 7.08
N SER A 183 -9.78 9.99 8.07
CA SER A 183 -10.80 10.72 8.80
C SER A 183 -10.55 10.65 10.30
N ARG A 184 -10.94 11.69 11.03
CA ARG A 184 -10.81 11.75 12.49
C ARG A 184 -12.02 12.42 13.12
N VAL A 185 -12.52 11.84 14.21
CA VAL A 185 -13.48 12.48 15.11
C VAL A 185 -12.72 13.36 16.12
N PHE A 186 -13.18 14.58 16.32
CA PHE A 186 -12.76 15.51 17.37
C PHE A 186 -13.97 15.80 18.27
N ILE A 187 -13.83 15.57 19.57
CA ILE A 187 -14.91 15.78 20.55
C ILE A 187 -14.50 16.91 21.47
N ALA A 188 -15.26 17.99 21.58
CA ALA A 188 -15.05 19.05 22.56
C ALA A 188 -15.91 18.79 23.81
N ASP A 189 -15.49 17.84 24.66
CA ASP A 189 -16.26 17.42 25.83
C ASP A 189 -16.22 18.46 26.97
N ASN A 190 -15.05 18.73 27.55
CA ASN A 190 -14.96 19.51 28.79
C ASN A 190 -14.70 21.01 28.56
N GLU A 191 -14.09 21.34 27.42
CA GLU A 191 -13.69 22.69 27.01
C GLU A 191 -13.72 22.83 25.48
N ASP A 192 -13.53 24.05 25.00
CA ASP A 192 -13.32 24.31 23.57
C ASP A 192 -12.03 23.61 23.11
N LEU A 193 -12.06 22.93 21.97
CA LEU A 193 -10.84 22.42 21.34
C LEU A 193 -10.22 23.49 20.46
N GLU A 194 -8.96 23.82 20.74
CA GLU A 194 -8.13 24.68 19.92
C GLU A 194 -6.99 23.85 19.32
N PHE A 195 -7.06 23.59 18.02
CA PHE A 195 -6.04 22.85 17.29
C PHE A 195 -5.23 23.84 16.46
N SER A 196 -4.11 24.32 17.00
CA SER A 196 -3.28 25.35 16.39
C SER A 196 -2.49 24.86 15.17
N THR A 197 -2.24 23.55 15.07
CA THR A 197 -1.56 22.89 13.95
C THR A 197 -2.11 21.48 13.76
N PHE A 198 -2.18 21.01 12.52
CA PHE A 198 -2.52 19.62 12.22
C PHE A 198 -1.31 18.69 12.16
N ASN A 199 -1.59 17.38 12.22
CA ASN A 199 -0.62 16.39 11.76
C ASN A 199 -0.53 16.45 10.22
N TYR A 200 0.52 15.83 9.67
CA TYR A 200 0.79 15.80 8.23
C TYR A 200 -0.32 15.15 7.36
N LEU A 201 -1.28 14.45 7.98
CA LEU A 201 -2.40 13.81 7.28
C LEU A 201 -3.54 14.81 7.01
N LEU A 202 -3.82 15.70 7.96
CA LEU A 202 -4.91 16.70 7.83
C LEU A 202 -4.43 18.06 7.36
N ASP A 203 -3.16 18.43 7.62
CA ASP A 203 -2.61 19.73 7.19
C ASP A 203 -2.72 19.85 5.66
N GLU A 204 -3.49 20.86 5.19
CA GLU A 204 -3.72 21.13 3.76
C GLU A 204 -4.35 19.96 2.99
N ASN A 205 -5.14 19.11 3.67
CA ASN A 205 -5.76 17.93 3.04
C ASN A 205 -7.24 17.73 3.34
N VAL A 206 -7.84 18.57 4.19
CA VAL A 206 -9.26 18.39 4.57
C VAL A 206 -10.18 18.85 3.43
N SER A 207 -11.06 17.95 3.00
CA SER A 207 -12.10 18.21 1.98
C SER A 207 -13.52 17.90 2.47
N PHE A 208 -13.66 17.32 3.66
CA PHE A 208 -14.95 16.99 4.27
C PHE A 208 -15.05 17.44 5.71
N ILE A 209 -16.21 18.03 6.07
CA ILE A 209 -16.53 18.43 7.44
C ILE A 209 -17.98 18.07 7.78
N ARG A 210 -18.19 17.38 8.91
CA ARG A 210 -19.52 17.21 9.53
C ARG A 210 -19.45 17.46 11.03
N VAL A 211 -20.34 18.31 11.54
CA VAL A 211 -20.37 18.73 12.94
C VAL A 211 -21.63 18.20 13.62
N PHE A 212 -21.56 17.81 14.88
CA PHE A 212 -22.65 17.19 15.63
C PHE A 212 -22.81 17.83 17.00
N ASN A 213 -24.03 17.82 17.52
CA ASN A 213 -24.25 18.03 18.96
C ASN A 213 -23.59 16.89 19.74
N TRP A 214 -22.97 17.22 20.87
CA TRP A 214 -22.43 16.24 21.80
C TRP A 214 -23.30 16.13 23.04
N GLU A 215 -23.74 14.92 23.36
CA GLU A 215 -24.51 14.61 24.56
C GLU A 215 -23.60 13.91 25.59
N TYR A 216 -23.66 14.33 26.86
CA TYR A 216 -22.83 13.75 27.93
C TYR A 216 -23.54 12.57 28.58
N VAL A 217 -23.88 11.58 27.75
CA VAL A 217 -24.54 10.36 28.22
C VAL A 217 -23.62 9.57 29.15
N THR A 218 -24.24 8.78 30.03
CA THR A 218 -23.54 7.87 30.92
C THR A 218 -23.30 6.52 30.26
N LYS A 219 -22.44 5.68 30.85
CA LYS A 219 -22.19 4.33 30.32
C LYS A 219 -23.48 3.50 30.16
N LYS A 220 -24.38 3.61 31.15
CA LYS A 220 -25.65 2.88 31.22
C LYS A 220 -26.66 3.30 30.14
N GLY A 221 -27.00 2.35 29.27
CA GLY A 221 -28.06 2.48 28.26
C GLY A 221 -29.06 1.32 28.27
N TRP A 222 -29.80 1.18 27.17
CA TRP A 222 -30.81 0.14 26.95
C TRP A 222 -30.89 -0.27 25.47
N CYS A 223 -31.19 -1.54 25.20
CA CYS A 223 -31.53 -2.01 23.87
C CYS A 223 -32.99 -2.46 23.85
N GLY A 224 -33.77 -2.08 22.84
CA GLY A 224 -35.19 -2.40 22.79
C GLY A 224 -35.89 -1.96 21.51
N THR A 225 -36.86 -2.72 21.04
CA THR A 225 -37.55 -2.48 19.77
C THR A 225 -38.70 -1.47 19.89
N GLY A 226 -38.99 -0.79 18.79
CA GLY A 226 -40.16 0.08 18.61
C GLY A 226 -40.32 1.20 19.65
N SER A 227 -41.56 1.64 19.86
CA SER A 227 -41.90 2.65 20.88
C SER A 227 -41.70 2.15 22.31
N GLY A 228 -41.73 0.81 22.51
CA GLY A 228 -41.51 0.15 23.80
C GLY A 228 -40.10 0.38 24.33
N GLY A 229 -39.06 0.20 23.50
CA GLY A 229 -37.66 0.41 23.91
C GLY A 229 -37.39 1.81 24.44
N GLY A 230 -38.00 2.83 23.83
CA GLY A 230 -37.92 4.20 24.29
C GLY A 230 -38.68 4.48 25.60
N THR A 231 -39.65 3.65 25.97
CA THR A 231 -40.38 3.75 27.26
C THR A 231 -39.60 3.02 28.36
N ASP A 232 -39.03 1.86 28.02
CA ASP A 232 -38.27 1.04 28.95
C ASP A 232 -36.94 1.70 29.35
N VAL A 233 -36.24 2.37 28.43
CA VAL A 233 -35.04 3.16 28.76
C VAL A 233 -35.33 4.27 29.78
N GLU A 234 -36.52 4.88 29.75
CA GLU A 234 -36.91 5.90 30.73
C GLU A 234 -37.15 5.25 32.10
N LYS A 235 -37.82 4.09 32.16
CA LYS A 235 -38.03 3.34 33.43
C LYS A 235 -36.71 2.99 34.11
N VAL A 236 -35.70 2.57 33.35
CA VAL A 236 -34.37 2.26 33.89
C VAL A 236 -33.44 3.47 33.98
N LYS A 237 -33.95 4.68 33.68
CA LYS A 237 -33.18 5.93 33.69
C LYS A 237 -31.88 5.86 32.88
N GLY A 238 -31.88 5.10 31.78
CA GLY A 238 -30.79 5.12 30.80
C GLY A 238 -30.68 6.50 30.16
N THR A 239 -29.50 6.82 29.65
CA THR A 239 -29.19 8.10 28.97
C THR A 239 -28.89 7.93 27.48
N TRP A 240 -28.83 6.68 27.01
CA TRP A 240 -28.77 6.36 25.59
C TRP A 240 -29.47 5.01 25.32
N TRP A 241 -29.88 4.78 24.07
CA TRP A 241 -30.49 3.53 23.65
C TRP A 241 -30.36 3.27 22.14
N TYR A 242 -30.62 2.03 21.72
CA TYR A 242 -30.78 1.65 20.32
C TYR A 242 -31.87 0.58 20.13
N SER A 243 -32.33 0.39 18.89
CA SER A 243 -33.49 -0.44 18.55
C SER A 243 -33.25 -1.49 17.45
N TRP A 244 -32.01 -1.92 17.24
CA TRP A 244 -31.63 -2.80 16.10
C TRP A 244 -32.04 -2.23 14.73
N SER A 245 -32.19 -0.91 14.63
CA SER A 245 -32.70 -0.21 13.46
C SER A 245 -32.21 1.25 13.44
N ALA A 246 -32.74 2.03 12.49
CA ALA A 246 -32.61 3.48 12.37
C ALA A 246 -34.01 4.13 12.30
N ASP A 247 -34.98 3.54 12.99
CA ASP A 247 -36.41 3.92 12.92
C ASP A 247 -36.83 4.93 13.99
N GLN A 248 -35.98 5.21 14.99
CA GLN A 248 -36.30 6.09 16.12
C GLN A 248 -35.43 7.36 16.13
N GLU A 249 -35.72 8.26 17.06
CA GLU A 249 -35.04 9.55 17.22
C GLU A 249 -34.55 9.73 18.66
N SER A 250 -33.54 10.58 18.85
CA SER A 250 -33.10 10.99 20.18
C SER A 250 -34.25 11.66 20.94
N LYS A 251 -34.49 11.20 22.16
CA LYS A 251 -35.47 11.76 23.10
C LYS A 251 -34.82 12.86 23.94
N THR A 252 -35.64 13.56 24.71
CA THR A 252 -35.17 14.64 25.60
C THR A 252 -34.17 14.13 26.64
N ASN A 253 -34.40 12.93 27.21
CA ASN A 253 -33.55 12.37 28.26
C ASN A 253 -32.54 11.34 27.75
N GLN A 254 -32.61 10.94 26.47
CA GLN A 254 -31.77 9.88 25.91
C GLN A 254 -31.31 10.15 24.49
N GLU A 255 -30.02 9.94 24.24
CA GLU A 255 -29.48 9.83 22.89
C GLU A 255 -29.95 8.51 22.25
N TYR A 256 -30.47 8.57 21.02
CA TYR A 256 -30.69 7.38 20.21
C TYR A 256 -29.46 7.10 19.35
N VAL A 257 -29.05 5.84 19.24
CA VAL A 257 -27.93 5.41 18.41
C VAL A 257 -28.46 4.51 17.28
N PRO A 258 -28.43 4.95 16.00
CA PRO A 258 -28.79 4.09 14.90
C PRO A 258 -27.77 2.95 14.72
N ILE A 259 -28.23 1.85 14.13
CA ILE A 259 -27.39 0.72 13.73
C ILE A 259 -27.66 0.37 12.27
N LYS A 260 -26.60 0.05 11.54
CA LYS A 260 -26.73 -0.64 10.26
C LYS A 260 -26.89 -2.13 10.54
N GLN A 261 -28.13 -2.57 10.82
CA GLN A 261 -28.39 -3.91 11.35
C GLN A 261 -27.76 -5.02 10.50
N ASN A 262 -27.99 -5.05 9.19
CA ASN A 262 -27.44 -6.01 8.23
C ASN A 262 -27.00 -5.30 6.93
N LEU A 263 -26.50 -6.04 5.92
CA LEU A 263 -25.97 -5.44 4.68
C LEU A 263 -27.01 -4.55 3.96
N GLY A 264 -28.25 -5.02 3.84
CA GLY A 264 -29.31 -4.34 3.08
C GLY A 264 -30.17 -3.35 3.87
N TRP A 265 -30.19 -3.44 5.20
CA TRP A 265 -31.14 -2.69 6.04
C TRP A 265 -30.54 -2.31 7.42
N PRO A 266 -30.95 -1.18 8.02
CA PRO A 266 -31.68 -0.05 7.44
C PRO A 266 -30.93 0.60 6.26
N GLY A 267 -31.62 1.43 5.47
CA GLY A 267 -31.04 2.14 4.35
C GLY A 267 -30.15 3.31 4.80
N TRP A 268 -29.12 3.64 4.00
CA TRP A 268 -28.19 4.72 4.34
C TRP A 268 -28.86 6.09 4.41
N ASP A 269 -29.85 6.39 3.57
CA ASP A 269 -30.61 7.65 3.63
C ASP A 269 -31.34 7.82 4.97
N GLN A 270 -31.87 6.72 5.52
CA GLN A 270 -32.53 6.72 6.83
C GLN A 270 -31.53 6.97 7.96
N ILE A 271 -30.34 6.39 7.90
CA ILE A 271 -29.27 6.60 8.88
C ILE A 271 -28.72 8.04 8.77
N ASN A 272 -28.44 8.48 7.56
CA ASN A 272 -27.74 9.74 7.27
C ASN A 272 -28.61 10.98 7.51
N SER A 273 -29.95 10.84 7.44
CA SER A 273 -30.92 11.89 7.76
C SER A 273 -31.09 12.14 9.27
N LYS A 274 -30.63 11.22 10.14
CA LYS A 274 -30.78 11.35 11.59
C LYS A 274 -30.15 12.63 12.13
N GLN A 275 -30.90 13.28 13.01
CA GLN A 275 -30.50 14.50 13.71
C GLN A 275 -30.28 14.19 15.19
N ARG A 276 -29.40 14.95 15.86
CA ARG A 276 -29.11 14.76 17.29
C ARG A 276 -28.62 13.34 17.64
N VAL A 277 -27.95 12.70 16.69
CA VAL A 277 -27.19 11.46 16.87
C VAL A 277 -25.73 11.76 16.53
N SER A 278 -24.81 11.18 17.30
CA SER A 278 -23.37 11.36 17.09
C SER A 278 -22.62 10.04 16.84
N HIS A 279 -23.30 8.90 16.99
CA HIS A 279 -22.73 7.56 16.91
C HIS A 279 -23.49 6.70 15.89
N LEU A 280 -22.82 5.66 15.38
CA LEU A 280 -23.39 4.64 14.50
C LEU A 280 -22.83 3.27 14.87
N LEU A 281 -23.71 2.31 15.14
CA LEU A 281 -23.33 0.91 15.34
C LEU A 281 -23.19 0.16 14.01
N GLY A 282 -22.21 -0.75 13.95
CA GLY A 282 -21.99 -1.66 12.83
C GLY A 282 -22.98 -2.83 12.79
N TYR A 283 -22.76 -3.78 11.87
CA TYR A 283 -23.65 -4.93 11.68
C TYR A 283 -23.83 -5.79 12.93
N ASN A 284 -25.05 -6.30 13.13
CA ASN A 284 -25.43 -7.12 14.27
C ASN A 284 -25.15 -8.61 13.97
N GLU A 285 -24.28 -9.23 14.77
CA GLU A 285 -23.92 -10.64 14.71
C GLU A 285 -23.64 -11.14 13.28
N PRO A 286 -22.72 -10.52 12.53
CA PRO A 286 -22.43 -10.92 11.15
C PRO A 286 -21.91 -12.36 11.03
N ASN A 287 -21.33 -12.91 12.09
CA ASN A 287 -20.85 -14.30 12.15
C ASN A 287 -21.97 -15.35 12.27
N ARG A 288 -23.23 -14.95 12.43
CA ARG A 288 -24.37 -15.84 12.72
C ARG A 288 -25.28 -15.99 11.48
N PRO A 289 -25.59 -17.23 11.03
CA PRO A 289 -26.48 -17.47 9.89
C PRO A 289 -27.92 -16.97 10.10
N ASP A 290 -28.37 -16.92 11.36
CA ASP A 290 -29.70 -16.50 11.80
C ASP A 290 -29.81 -14.98 12.06
N GLN A 291 -28.74 -14.22 11.79
CA GLN A 291 -28.66 -12.78 12.03
C GLN A 291 -28.28 -12.05 10.74
N SER A 292 -27.22 -11.22 10.73
CA SER A 292 -26.81 -10.51 9.52
C SER A 292 -26.15 -11.43 8.47
N ASN A 293 -25.56 -12.54 8.90
CA ASN A 293 -24.95 -13.57 8.06
C ASN A 293 -24.04 -13.00 6.94
N MET A 294 -22.89 -12.45 7.33
CA MET A 294 -21.98 -11.75 6.44
C MET A 294 -20.55 -12.28 6.59
N THR A 295 -19.86 -12.37 5.47
CA THR A 295 -18.40 -12.53 5.45
C THR A 295 -17.71 -11.20 5.80
N VAL A 296 -16.47 -11.27 6.28
CA VAL A 296 -15.63 -10.08 6.51
C VAL A 296 -15.44 -9.29 5.20
N ALA A 297 -15.25 -9.97 4.07
CA ALA A 297 -15.10 -9.34 2.77
C ALA A 297 -16.33 -8.52 2.35
N GLN A 298 -17.55 -9.02 2.58
CA GLN A 298 -18.78 -8.27 2.31
C GLN A 298 -18.91 -7.04 3.22
N ALA A 299 -18.59 -7.18 4.51
CA ALA A 299 -18.61 -6.05 5.44
C ALA A 299 -17.60 -4.97 5.04
N LEU A 300 -16.38 -5.36 4.65
CA LEU A 300 -15.34 -4.44 4.18
C LEU A 300 -15.73 -3.72 2.88
N ALA A 301 -16.36 -4.42 1.93
CA ALA A 301 -16.80 -3.80 0.68
C ALA A 301 -17.83 -2.68 0.91
N ALA A 302 -18.70 -2.82 1.91
CA ALA A 302 -19.72 -1.83 2.26
C ALA A 302 -19.24 -0.79 3.31
N TYR A 303 -18.09 -1.01 3.95
CA TYR A 303 -17.61 -0.16 5.05
C TYR A 303 -17.37 1.32 4.67
N PRO A 304 -16.98 1.69 3.43
CA PRO A 304 -16.83 3.10 3.06
C PRO A 304 -18.07 3.96 3.35
N GLU A 305 -19.29 3.41 3.29
CA GLU A 305 -20.51 4.14 3.62
C GLU A 305 -20.59 4.55 5.10
N PHE A 306 -20.01 3.77 6.01
CA PHE A 306 -19.89 4.17 7.42
C PHE A 306 -19.00 5.41 7.55
N LEU A 307 -17.87 5.46 6.83
CA LEU A 307 -16.95 6.61 6.84
C LEU A 307 -17.65 7.86 6.30
N LYS A 308 -18.38 7.74 5.18
CA LYS A 308 -19.15 8.83 4.56
C LYS A 308 -20.18 9.45 5.50
N SER A 309 -20.73 8.67 6.43
CA SER A 309 -21.66 9.20 7.45
C SER A 309 -21.00 10.30 8.30
N GLY A 310 -19.69 10.27 8.52
CA GLY A 310 -19.00 11.16 9.44
C GLY A 310 -19.41 10.99 10.91
N LEU A 311 -20.28 10.04 11.27
CA LEU A 311 -20.61 9.71 12.66
C LEU A 311 -19.39 9.05 13.35
N ARG A 312 -19.44 8.91 14.67
CA ARG A 312 -18.49 8.08 15.42
C ARG A 312 -18.89 6.60 15.29
N ILE A 313 -18.04 5.77 14.71
CA ILE A 313 -18.40 4.45 14.17
C ILE A 313 -17.95 3.32 15.10
N GLY A 314 -18.89 2.46 15.47
CA GLY A 314 -18.63 1.18 16.10
C GLY A 314 -18.30 0.09 15.10
N SER A 315 -17.48 -0.88 15.50
CA SER A 315 -17.34 -2.13 14.74
C SER A 315 -18.70 -2.84 14.60
N PRO A 316 -18.83 -3.76 13.64
CA PRO A 316 -19.81 -4.83 13.76
C PRO A 316 -19.64 -5.58 15.08
N SER A 317 -20.74 -6.13 15.60
CA SER A 317 -20.78 -6.80 16.90
C SER A 317 -21.08 -8.28 16.71
N PRO A 318 -20.07 -9.18 16.65
CA PRO A 318 -20.33 -10.61 16.65
C PRO A 318 -21.04 -11.07 17.92
N SER A 319 -21.67 -12.24 17.84
CA SER A 319 -22.41 -12.84 18.97
C SER A 319 -21.56 -13.10 20.22
N ASP A 320 -20.25 -13.28 20.05
CA ASP A 320 -19.26 -13.34 21.13
C ASP A 320 -17.87 -12.96 20.57
N PRO A 321 -17.03 -12.19 21.29
CA PRO A 321 -15.73 -11.74 20.80
C PRO A 321 -14.60 -12.77 20.94
N PHE A 322 -14.90 -14.02 21.33
CA PHE A 322 -13.92 -15.09 21.52
C PHE A 322 -14.17 -16.31 20.62
N GLY A 323 -13.16 -17.19 20.54
CA GLY A 323 -13.22 -18.41 19.74
C GLY A 323 -13.45 -18.17 18.25
N SER A 324 -14.14 -19.10 17.59
CA SER A 324 -14.51 -18.99 16.18
C SER A 324 -15.45 -17.81 15.90
N ASN A 325 -16.23 -17.37 16.89
CA ASN A 325 -17.11 -16.20 16.77
C ASN A 325 -16.30 -14.89 16.71
N GLY A 326 -15.27 -14.78 17.57
CA GLY A 326 -14.40 -13.61 17.66
C GLY A 326 -13.45 -13.44 16.48
N ALA A 327 -13.07 -14.52 15.80
CA ALA A 327 -12.17 -14.48 14.63
C ALA A 327 -12.66 -13.48 13.58
N TRP A 328 -13.98 -13.42 13.35
CA TRP A 328 -14.60 -12.48 12.42
C TRP A 328 -14.30 -11.02 12.76
N LEU A 329 -14.44 -10.63 14.04
CA LEU A 329 -14.22 -9.25 14.49
C LEU A 329 -12.78 -8.83 14.32
N TYR A 330 -11.83 -9.67 14.75
CA TYR A 330 -10.42 -9.32 14.67
C TYR A 330 -9.94 -9.30 13.21
N GLU A 331 -10.39 -10.22 12.35
CA GLU A 331 -10.10 -10.18 10.91
C GLU A 331 -10.63 -8.89 10.27
N PHE A 332 -11.85 -8.47 10.63
CA PHE A 332 -12.43 -7.20 10.18
C PHE A 332 -11.62 -5.99 10.66
N LEU A 333 -11.31 -5.91 11.96
CA LEU A 333 -10.56 -4.79 12.55
C LEU A 333 -9.12 -4.71 12.00
N ASP A 334 -8.43 -5.84 11.88
CA ASP A 334 -7.10 -5.90 11.28
C ASP A 334 -7.15 -5.50 9.80
N SER A 335 -8.22 -5.87 9.08
CA SER A 335 -8.45 -5.45 7.70
C SER A 335 -8.72 -3.95 7.55
N CYS A 336 -9.45 -3.35 8.49
CA CYS A 336 -9.64 -1.89 8.55
C CYS A 336 -8.31 -1.20 8.86
N LYS A 337 -7.53 -1.70 9.82
CA LYS A 337 -6.20 -1.19 10.16
C LYS A 337 -5.25 -1.25 8.96
N ALA A 338 -5.23 -2.36 8.22
CA ALA A 338 -4.42 -2.54 7.01
C ALA A 338 -4.80 -1.60 5.85
N ARG A 339 -5.97 -0.95 5.93
CA ARG A 339 -6.48 0.07 4.99
C ARG A 339 -6.48 1.48 5.59
N ASN A 340 -6.06 1.62 6.85
CA ASN A 340 -6.21 2.81 7.70
C ASN A 340 -7.64 3.36 7.76
N TRP A 341 -8.63 2.47 7.69
CA TRP A 341 -10.02 2.85 7.90
C TRP A 341 -10.30 3.07 9.38
N ARG A 342 -10.97 4.17 9.68
CA ARG A 342 -11.34 4.56 11.04
C ARG A 342 -12.40 3.61 11.60
N VAL A 343 -12.14 3.10 12.79
CA VAL A 343 -13.12 2.47 13.70
C VAL A 343 -12.92 3.14 15.06
N ASP A 344 -13.96 3.74 15.62
CA ASP A 344 -13.83 4.63 16.79
C ASP A 344 -14.04 3.92 18.13
N TYR A 345 -14.72 2.77 18.11
CA TYR A 345 -14.93 1.87 19.24
C TYR A 345 -15.27 0.46 18.77
N VAL A 346 -15.01 -0.54 19.62
CA VAL A 346 -15.38 -1.93 19.35
C VAL A 346 -16.71 -2.25 20.04
N ALA A 347 -17.69 -2.73 19.27
CA ALA A 347 -18.97 -3.21 19.77
C ALA A 347 -18.91 -4.74 19.93
N ILE A 348 -19.40 -5.24 21.07
CA ILE A 348 -19.44 -6.67 21.39
C ILE A 348 -20.76 -7.06 22.07
N HIS A 349 -21.13 -8.34 21.95
CA HIS A 349 -22.12 -8.99 22.80
C HIS A 349 -21.44 -9.84 23.88
N ALA A 350 -22.04 -9.89 25.06
CA ALA A 350 -21.47 -10.55 26.23
C ALA A 350 -22.54 -11.25 27.08
N TYR A 351 -22.93 -12.46 26.68
CA TYR A 351 -23.80 -13.34 27.46
C TYR A 351 -22.97 -14.28 28.34
N TRP A 352 -22.18 -13.72 29.26
CA TRP A 352 -21.15 -14.47 29.98
C TRP A 352 -21.59 -14.86 31.39
N ALA A 353 -21.65 -16.17 31.62
CA ALA A 353 -21.80 -16.75 32.95
C ALA A 353 -20.44 -16.89 33.65
N LYS A 354 -19.81 -15.75 33.96
CA LYS A 354 -18.43 -15.64 34.45
C LYS A 354 -18.35 -14.78 35.73
N SER A 355 -17.30 -14.97 36.51
CA SER A 355 -17.01 -14.12 37.67
C SER A 355 -16.66 -12.68 37.25
N PRO A 356 -16.84 -11.66 38.12
CA PRO A 356 -16.49 -10.27 37.81
C PRO A 356 -15.01 -10.09 37.39
N GLN A 357 -14.09 -10.85 37.98
CA GLN A 357 -12.68 -10.80 37.59
C GLN A 357 -12.47 -11.31 36.17
N GLN A 358 -13.16 -12.38 35.78
CA GLN A 358 -13.11 -12.90 34.41
C GLN A 358 -13.73 -11.90 33.42
N TRP A 359 -14.86 -11.26 33.77
CA TRP A 359 -15.42 -10.15 32.99
C TRP A 359 -14.40 -9.04 32.74
N TYR A 360 -13.70 -8.59 33.79
CA TYR A 360 -12.66 -7.57 33.64
C TYR A 360 -11.52 -8.03 32.73
N ASN A 361 -11.02 -9.25 32.92
CA ASN A 361 -9.92 -9.81 32.13
C ASN A 361 -10.28 -9.92 30.65
N ASP A 362 -11.48 -10.40 30.36
CA ASP A 362 -12.00 -10.60 29.00
C ASP A 362 -12.18 -9.25 28.28
N LEU A 363 -12.80 -8.26 28.95
CA LEU A 363 -12.93 -6.92 28.38
C LEU A 363 -11.56 -6.25 28.21
N LYS A 364 -10.65 -6.42 29.18
CA LYS A 364 -9.28 -5.92 29.05
C LYS A 364 -8.55 -6.54 27.86
N TYR A 365 -8.71 -7.83 27.63
CA TYR A 365 -8.14 -8.51 26.47
C TYR A 365 -8.63 -7.89 25.15
N VAL A 366 -9.96 -7.69 25.00
CA VAL A 366 -10.53 -7.07 23.80
C VAL A 366 -9.95 -5.67 23.58
N HIS A 367 -9.90 -4.85 24.64
CA HIS A 367 -9.32 -3.50 24.57
C HIS A 367 -7.83 -3.54 24.20
N ASP A 368 -7.03 -4.41 24.82
CA ASP A 368 -5.60 -4.47 24.58
C ASP A 368 -5.28 -5.01 23.16
N ARG A 369 -6.08 -5.95 22.64
CA ARG A 369 -5.92 -6.51 21.29
C ARG A 369 -6.26 -5.51 20.18
N THR A 370 -7.21 -4.61 20.44
CA THR A 370 -7.75 -3.69 19.44
C THR A 370 -7.22 -2.27 19.58
N GLY A 371 -6.85 -1.86 20.80
CA GLY A 371 -6.55 -0.48 21.17
C GLY A 371 -7.79 0.42 21.22
N LEU A 372 -8.99 -0.14 21.12
CA LEU A 372 -10.24 0.62 21.00
C LEU A 372 -11.06 0.59 22.30
N PRO A 373 -11.81 1.67 22.62
CA PRO A 373 -12.81 1.64 23.67
C PRO A 373 -13.93 0.64 23.36
N ILE A 374 -14.55 0.08 24.40
CA ILE A 374 -15.53 -1.01 24.27
C ILE A 374 -16.95 -0.49 24.51
N TRP A 375 -17.85 -0.89 23.62
CA TRP A 375 -19.29 -0.83 23.79
C TRP A 375 -19.85 -2.24 23.90
N ILE A 376 -20.62 -2.49 24.95
CA ILE A 376 -21.27 -3.79 25.18
C ILE A 376 -22.74 -3.62 24.84
N THR A 377 -23.09 -3.85 23.58
CA THR A 377 -24.42 -3.51 23.05
C THR A 377 -25.49 -4.50 23.46
N GLU A 378 -25.10 -5.73 23.79
CA GLU A 378 -25.98 -6.70 24.43
C GLU A 378 -25.21 -7.47 25.49
N TRP A 379 -25.78 -7.58 26.69
CA TRP A 379 -25.21 -8.44 27.72
C TRP A 379 -26.22 -8.87 28.76
N ASN A 380 -25.92 -10.00 29.42
CA ASN A 380 -26.53 -10.43 30.68
C ASN A 380 -25.58 -11.43 31.38
N ASN A 381 -25.87 -11.86 32.60
CA ASN A 381 -25.07 -12.86 33.34
C ASN A 381 -25.28 -14.30 32.81
N GLY A 382 -25.02 -14.50 31.51
CA GLY A 382 -25.37 -15.70 30.77
C GLY A 382 -26.67 -15.57 29.97
N ALA A 383 -27.11 -16.67 29.40
CA ALA A 383 -28.29 -16.77 28.55
C ALA A 383 -29.11 -18.05 28.83
N ASN A 384 -30.15 -18.31 28.05
CA ASN A 384 -30.88 -19.59 28.09
C ASN A 384 -30.04 -20.77 27.57
N TRP A 385 -28.98 -20.50 26.79
CA TRP A 385 -28.01 -21.50 26.30
C TRP A 385 -26.76 -21.66 27.18
N THR A 386 -26.66 -20.96 28.30
CA THR A 386 -25.53 -21.10 29.24
C THR A 386 -25.86 -22.06 30.39
N THR A 387 -24.81 -22.60 31.04
CA THR A 387 -24.90 -23.76 31.94
C THR A 387 -24.65 -23.43 33.41
N GLU A 388 -24.68 -22.17 33.82
CA GLU A 388 -24.52 -21.79 35.21
C GLU A 388 -25.70 -22.21 36.08
N THR A 389 -25.39 -22.48 37.36
CA THR A 389 -26.38 -22.94 38.34
C THR A 389 -27.28 -21.79 38.80
N TRP A 390 -28.57 -22.07 38.89
CA TRP A 390 -29.60 -21.17 39.43
C TRP A 390 -30.22 -21.77 40.70
N PRO A 391 -30.68 -20.95 41.66
CA PRO A 391 -31.32 -21.43 42.89
C PRO A 391 -32.58 -22.29 42.65
N THR A 392 -33.31 -22.03 41.55
CA THR A 392 -34.43 -22.89 41.11
C THR A 392 -34.21 -23.40 39.69
N ASN A 393 -34.75 -24.59 39.40
CA ASN A 393 -34.58 -25.26 38.11
C ASN A 393 -35.38 -24.61 36.97
N ASP A 394 -36.50 -23.96 37.28
CA ASP A 394 -37.45 -23.40 36.31
C ASP A 394 -37.04 -22.01 35.78
N LYS A 395 -35.98 -21.40 36.33
CA LYS A 395 -35.46 -20.07 35.95
C LYS A 395 -36.56 -18.98 35.83
N SER A 396 -37.64 -19.15 36.60
CA SER A 396 -38.72 -18.18 36.77
C SER A 396 -38.30 -17.03 37.68
N TYR A 397 -39.07 -15.94 37.71
CA TYR A 397 -38.87 -14.86 38.67
C TYR A 397 -39.34 -15.27 40.08
N SER A 398 -38.52 -16.08 40.76
CA SER A 398 -38.66 -16.41 42.17
C SER A 398 -37.78 -15.50 43.03
N GLU A 399 -38.11 -15.37 44.32
CA GLU A 399 -37.32 -14.57 45.27
C GLU A 399 -35.83 -14.96 45.29
N ALA A 400 -35.54 -16.27 45.24
CA ALA A 400 -34.17 -16.78 45.23
C ALA A 400 -33.43 -16.42 43.92
N ASN A 401 -34.06 -16.61 42.76
CA ASN A 401 -33.47 -16.24 41.47
C ASN A 401 -33.30 -14.72 41.35
N ALA A 402 -34.27 -13.93 41.81
CA ALA A 402 -34.21 -12.48 41.80
C ALA A 402 -33.03 -11.95 42.65
N ASN A 403 -32.77 -12.56 43.82
CA ASN A 403 -31.64 -12.20 44.66
C ASN A 403 -30.30 -12.61 44.04
N LYS A 404 -30.21 -13.78 43.39
CA LYS A 404 -29.01 -14.14 42.60
C LYS A 404 -28.76 -13.14 41.49
N GLN A 405 -29.78 -12.82 40.69
CA GLN A 405 -29.65 -11.88 39.58
C GLN A 405 -29.21 -10.50 40.06
N LEU A 406 -29.81 -9.99 41.14
CA LEU A 406 -29.42 -8.74 41.75
C LEU A 406 -27.92 -8.73 42.11
N ASN A 407 -27.42 -9.80 42.72
CA ASN A 407 -26.01 -9.90 43.13
C ASN A 407 -25.06 -9.95 41.93
N ASP A 408 -25.39 -10.75 40.91
CA ASP A 408 -24.58 -10.86 39.70
C ASP A 408 -24.52 -9.52 38.95
N ILE A 409 -25.68 -8.87 38.76
CA ILE A 409 -25.77 -7.57 38.09
C ILE A 409 -25.00 -6.49 38.86
N LYS A 410 -25.10 -6.44 40.19
CA LYS A 410 -24.29 -5.54 41.02
C LYS A 410 -22.80 -5.72 40.77
N ALA A 411 -22.34 -6.97 40.78
CA ALA A 411 -20.92 -7.29 40.67
C ALA A 411 -20.37 -7.01 39.26
N ILE A 412 -21.14 -7.32 38.21
CA ILE A 412 -20.77 -7.03 36.82
C ILE A 412 -20.78 -5.52 36.56
N LEU A 413 -21.82 -4.79 36.99
CA LEU A 413 -21.89 -3.34 36.82
C LEU A 413 -20.72 -2.61 37.48
N ASN A 414 -20.27 -3.07 38.64
CA ASN A 414 -19.06 -2.52 39.27
C ASN A 414 -17.85 -2.60 38.33
N VAL A 415 -17.69 -3.71 37.59
CA VAL A 415 -16.64 -3.84 36.56
C VAL A 415 -16.88 -2.87 35.42
N LEU A 416 -18.09 -2.85 34.83
CA LEU A 416 -18.40 -2.02 33.66
C LEU A 416 -18.26 -0.51 33.95
N ASP A 417 -18.62 -0.09 35.16
CA ASP A 417 -18.55 1.30 35.58
C ASP A 417 -17.12 1.75 35.90
N THR A 418 -16.31 0.88 36.52
CA THR A 418 -14.93 1.23 36.92
C THR A 418 -13.89 0.99 35.83
N ALA A 419 -14.15 0.09 34.87
CA ALA A 419 -13.27 -0.14 33.73
C ALA A 419 -13.22 1.10 32.82
N SER A 420 -12.09 1.79 32.82
CA SER A 420 -11.91 3.05 32.08
C SER A 420 -11.99 2.91 30.55
N PHE A 421 -11.83 1.69 30.03
CA PHE A 421 -11.91 1.34 28.61
C PHE A 421 -13.32 0.89 28.16
N VAL A 422 -14.27 0.70 29.09
CA VAL A 422 -15.68 0.49 28.75
C VAL A 422 -16.35 1.86 28.67
N GLU A 423 -16.85 2.22 27.49
CA GLU A 423 -17.54 3.49 27.27
C GLU A 423 -19.04 3.37 27.46
N ARG A 424 -19.67 2.32 26.92
CA ARG A 424 -21.13 2.15 26.99
C ARG A 424 -21.52 0.69 27.17
N TYR A 425 -22.66 0.46 27.81
CA TYR A 425 -23.28 -0.86 27.90
C TYR A 425 -24.81 -0.77 27.90
N SER A 426 -25.46 -1.77 27.30
CA SER A 426 -26.92 -1.93 27.29
C SER A 426 -27.28 -3.37 27.60
N ILE A 427 -27.93 -3.56 28.75
CA ILE A 427 -28.36 -4.88 29.20
C ILE A 427 -29.49 -5.41 28.32
N TYR A 428 -29.40 -6.68 27.92
CA TYR A 428 -30.43 -7.34 27.12
C TYR A 428 -31.46 -8.03 28.03
N ASN A 429 -32.72 -7.60 27.92
CA ASN A 429 -33.78 -7.99 28.85
C ASN A 429 -34.40 -9.36 28.54
N TRP A 430 -34.56 -9.70 27.26
CA TRP A 430 -35.41 -10.82 26.80
C TRP A 430 -34.67 -12.16 26.75
N VAL A 431 -34.12 -12.60 27.88
CA VAL A 431 -33.44 -13.89 27.99
C VAL A 431 -34.33 -14.92 28.68
N GLN A 432 -34.58 -14.72 29.98
CA GLN A 432 -35.44 -15.55 30.85
C GLN A 432 -35.93 -14.65 31.99
N ASP A 433 -37.09 -14.94 32.57
CA ASP A 433 -37.69 -14.14 33.64
C ASP A 433 -36.75 -13.89 34.82
N ALA A 434 -35.97 -14.90 35.22
CA ALA A 434 -34.96 -14.79 36.27
C ALA A 434 -33.85 -13.73 35.99
N ARG A 435 -33.64 -13.34 34.72
CA ARG A 435 -32.61 -12.39 34.30
C ARG A 435 -33.14 -11.02 33.89
N ALA A 436 -34.45 -10.88 33.78
CA ALA A 436 -35.08 -9.65 33.29
C ALA A 436 -34.84 -8.47 34.24
N MET A 437 -34.62 -7.28 33.69
CA MET A 437 -34.68 -6.02 34.43
C MET A 437 -36.12 -5.50 34.50
N LEU A 438 -36.89 -5.76 33.45
CA LEU A 438 -38.29 -5.43 33.33
C LEU A 438 -39.09 -6.69 32.99
N LEU A 439 -40.11 -6.98 33.81
CA LEU A 439 -41.06 -8.06 33.58
C LEU A 439 -42.47 -7.49 33.57
N ASN A 440 -43.23 -7.73 32.49
CA ASN A 440 -44.59 -7.18 32.31
C ASN A 440 -44.68 -5.67 32.59
N GLY A 441 -43.64 -4.92 32.20
CA GLY A 441 -43.55 -3.48 32.39
C GLY A 441 -43.12 -3.00 33.78
N ASN A 442 -42.94 -3.90 34.76
CA ASN A 442 -42.50 -3.58 36.12
C ASN A 442 -41.01 -3.89 36.32
N LEU A 443 -40.33 -3.10 37.16
CA LEU A 443 -38.94 -3.35 37.53
C LEU A 443 -38.83 -4.61 38.40
N THR A 444 -37.89 -5.47 38.07
CA THR A 444 -37.43 -6.53 38.97
C THR A 444 -36.47 -5.96 40.01
N LYS A 445 -36.08 -6.74 41.03
CA LYS A 445 -35.05 -6.32 42.00
C LYS A 445 -33.75 -5.86 41.33
N ALA A 446 -33.28 -6.60 40.32
CA ALA A 446 -32.10 -6.23 39.55
C ALA A 446 -32.37 -4.98 38.68
N GLY A 447 -33.58 -4.84 38.13
CA GLY A 447 -34.03 -3.64 37.42
C GLY A 447 -34.03 -2.38 38.28
N GLU A 448 -34.48 -2.46 39.54
CA GLU A 448 -34.44 -1.34 40.49
C GLU A 448 -32.99 -0.92 40.78
N TYR A 449 -32.08 -1.88 40.93
CA TYR A 449 -30.66 -1.58 41.06
C TYR A 449 -30.09 -0.95 39.79
N TYR A 450 -30.37 -1.52 38.62
CA TYR A 450 -29.94 -0.98 37.33
C TYR A 450 -30.46 0.44 37.13
N MET A 451 -31.71 0.73 37.49
CA MET A 451 -32.32 2.07 37.46
C MET A 451 -31.54 3.05 38.35
N ASN A 452 -31.24 2.65 39.59
CA ASN A 452 -30.58 3.51 40.59
C ASN A 452 -29.07 3.61 40.41
N ASN A 453 -28.44 2.70 39.67
CA ASN A 453 -27.02 2.72 39.41
C ASN A 453 -26.60 4.00 38.66
N LYS A 454 -25.63 4.73 39.23
CA LYS A 454 -25.14 6.02 38.72
C LYS A 454 -23.80 5.88 38.02
N SER A 455 -23.81 5.25 36.84
CA SER A 455 -22.62 5.08 36.02
C SER A 455 -22.00 6.42 35.58
N GLN A 456 -20.68 6.45 35.39
CA GLN A 456 -19.96 7.65 34.93
C GLN A 456 -20.36 8.07 33.50
N VAL A 457 -19.90 9.27 33.07
CA VAL A 457 -19.97 9.68 31.65
C VAL A 457 -19.30 8.63 30.78
N ALA A 458 -19.92 8.34 29.63
CA ALA A 458 -19.49 7.30 28.72
C ALA A 458 -18.10 7.58 28.11
N PHE A 459 -17.94 8.76 27.50
CA PHE A 459 -16.70 9.13 26.85
C PHE A 459 -15.60 9.44 27.86
N ASN A 460 -14.42 8.89 27.60
CA ASN A 460 -13.22 9.15 28.36
C ASN A 460 -12.13 9.67 27.42
N ARG A 461 -11.79 10.96 27.52
CA ARG A 461 -10.75 11.61 26.70
C ARG A 461 -9.43 10.83 26.66
N ARG A 462 -9.05 10.17 27.77
CA ARG A 462 -7.80 9.39 27.85
C ARG A 462 -7.82 8.12 26.98
N LYS A 463 -8.99 7.77 26.45
CA LYS A 463 -9.24 6.63 25.55
C LYS A 463 -9.71 7.08 24.17
N GLU A 464 -9.64 8.38 23.86
CA GLU A 464 -9.94 8.89 22.52
C GLU A 464 -9.08 8.17 21.47
N VAL A 465 -9.73 7.71 20.41
CA VAL A 465 -9.04 7.06 19.30
C VAL A 465 -8.55 8.13 18.34
N ILE A 466 -7.23 8.18 18.15
CA ILE A 466 -6.60 8.97 17.10
C ILE A 466 -6.18 8.00 16.01
N PRO A 467 -6.85 7.97 14.85
CA PRO A 467 -6.46 7.09 13.75
C PRO A 467 -5.00 7.33 13.37
N THR A 468 -4.22 6.26 13.34
CA THR A 468 -2.81 6.28 12.94
C THR A 468 -2.67 5.69 11.55
N TYR A 469 -1.77 6.26 10.76
CA TYR A 469 -1.42 5.70 9.47
C TYR A 469 -0.29 4.69 9.67
N THR A 470 -0.58 3.41 9.46
CA THR A 470 0.40 2.32 9.64
C THR A 470 0.68 1.54 8.37
N MET A 471 -0.12 1.76 7.33
CA MET A 471 0.08 1.16 6.02
C MET A 471 1.38 1.69 5.39
N ARG A 472 2.35 0.79 5.28
CA ARG A 472 3.59 0.98 4.53
C ARG A 472 3.70 -0.15 3.51
N ARG A 473 3.18 0.08 2.31
CA ARG A 473 3.32 -0.83 1.18
C ARG A 473 4.49 -0.38 0.33
N ASN A 474 5.29 -1.34 -0.11
CA ASN A 474 6.32 -1.07 -1.10
C ASN A 474 5.66 -0.74 -2.45
N PRO A 475 6.14 0.29 -3.16
CA PRO A 475 5.66 0.58 -4.49
C PRO A 475 6.05 -0.53 -5.47
N THR A 476 5.38 -0.56 -6.62
CA THR A 476 5.84 -1.31 -7.80
C THR A 476 6.04 -0.38 -8.98
N LEU A 477 6.94 -0.77 -9.87
CA LEU A 477 7.22 -0.03 -11.10
C LEU A 477 6.86 -0.92 -12.29
N GLY A 478 5.97 -0.43 -13.14
CA GLY A 478 5.66 -1.05 -14.43
C GLY A 478 6.38 -0.31 -15.56
N ALA A 479 6.76 -1.04 -16.61
CA ALA A 479 7.27 -0.47 -17.85
C ALA A 479 6.39 -0.90 -19.03
N SER A 480 6.00 0.06 -19.87
CA SER A 480 5.37 -0.21 -21.17
C SER A 480 6.12 0.53 -22.28
N TYR A 481 6.07 -0.03 -23.48
CA TYR A 481 6.89 0.43 -24.62
C TYR A 481 6.00 0.91 -25.76
N GLY A 482 6.12 2.21 -26.08
CA GLY A 482 5.47 2.87 -27.21
C GLY A 482 6.36 2.94 -28.45
N ALA A 483 5.98 3.77 -29.42
CA ALA A 483 6.79 4.04 -30.60
C ALA A 483 8.02 4.90 -30.22
N GLY A 484 9.15 4.25 -29.93
CA GLY A 484 10.39 4.93 -29.56
C GLY A 484 10.41 5.48 -28.13
N THR A 485 9.44 5.13 -27.29
CA THR A 485 9.31 5.61 -25.92
C THR A 485 9.15 4.47 -24.91
N ILE A 486 9.56 4.74 -23.67
CA ILE A 486 9.23 3.93 -22.50
C ILE A 486 8.36 4.76 -21.56
N THR A 487 7.29 4.15 -21.08
CA THR A 487 6.40 4.73 -20.07
C THR A 487 6.51 3.90 -18.80
N LEU A 488 6.88 4.58 -17.72
CA LEU A 488 7.11 4.05 -16.38
C LEU A 488 5.93 4.44 -15.49
N THR A 489 5.29 3.44 -14.87
CA THR A 489 4.13 3.64 -14.00
C THR A 489 4.46 3.21 -12.59
N VAL A 490 4.46 4.15 -11.65
CA VAL A 490 4.60 3.87 -10.22
C VAL A 490 3.22 3.56 -9.65
N ASN A 491 3.06 2.36 -9.12
CA ASN A 491 1.88 1.99 -8.35
C ASN A 491 2.23 1.97 -6.88
N ASP A 492 1.56 2.81 -6.10
CA ASP A 492 1.76 2.91 -4.66
C ASP A 492 0.42 2.73 -3.95
N GLY A 493 0.41 1.79 -2.99
CA GLY A 493 -0.79 1.42 -2.26
C GLY A 493 -1.03 2.24 -0.99
N ASN A 494 -0.25 3.28 -0.72
CA ASN A 494 -0.28 4.04 0.54
C ASN A 494 -1.28 5.20 0.53
N GLY A 495 -2.19 5.29 -0.45
CA GLY A 495 -3.31 6.27 -0.46
C GLY A 495 -2.88 7.69 -0.09
N ASP A 496 -3.54 8.29 0.90
CA ASP A 496 -3.27 9.64 1.40
C ASP A 496 -1.88 9.84 2.03
N TYR A 497 -1.13 8.77 2.25
CA TYR A 497 0.23 8.83 2.76
C TYR A 497 1.27 8.99 1.66
N PHE A 498 0.91 8.69 0.41
CA PHE A 498 1.74 9.00 -0.74
C PHE A 498 1.83 10.53 -0.94
N ARG A 499 3.05 11.04 -1.15
CA ARG A 499 3.30 12.44 -1.49
C ARG A 499 3.85 12.62 -2.90
N GLY A 500 4.61 11.63 -3.37
CA GLY A 500 5.28 11.67 -4.65
C GLY A 500 6.30 10.54 -4.73
N PHE A 501 7.26 10.62 -5.65
CA PHE A 501 8.28 9.59 -5.81
C PHE A 501 9.56 10.13 -6.44
N ILE A 502 10.64 9.40 -6.17
CA ILE A 502 11.92 9.54 -6.84
C ILE A 502 12.03 8.39 -7.83
N LEU A 503 12.31 8.71 -9.09
CA LEU A 503 12.60 7.77 -10.16
C LEU A 503 14.06 7.88 -10.55
N GLU A 504 14.72 6.74 -10.63
CA GLU A 504 16.13 6.65 -10.99
C GLU A 504 16.33 5.76 -12.20
N ARG A 505 17.30 6.13 -13.03
CA ARG A 505 17.73 5.40 -14.23
C ARG A 505 19.21 5.05 -14.14
N LYS A 506 19.57 3.86 -14.60
CA LYS A 506 20.95 3.38 -14.78
C LYS A 506 21.14 2.92 -16.21
N LYS A 507 22.23 3.34 -16.85
CA LYS A 507 22.65 2.85 -18.17
C LYS A 507 23.89 1.99 -18.01
N ASP A 508 23.89 0.82 -18.65
CA ASP A 508 25.00 -0.14 -18.62
C ASP A 508 25.49 -0.41 -17.19
N ASN A 509 26.81 -0.38 -16.99
CA ASN A 509 27.45 -0.54 -15.68
C ASN A 509 27.62 0.79 -14.92
N GLY A 510 26.90 1.83 -15.32
CA GLY A 510 26.93 3.14 -14.68
C GLY A 510 26.22 3.19 -13.32
N ASN A 511 26.18 4.39 -12.74
CA ASN A 511 25.45 4.65 -11.50
C ASN A 511 23.98 5.00 -11.79
N TYR A 512 23.14 4.88 -10.75
CA TYR A 512 21.78 5.40 -10.80
C TYR A 512 21.77 6.92 -10.74
N GLU A 513 21.01 7.54 -11.63
CA GLU A 513 20.78 8.98 -11.71
C GLU A 513 19.29 9.27 -11.48
N VAL A 514 18.97 10.31 -10.72
CA VAL A 514 17.59 10.76 -10.52
C VAL A 514 17.09 11.44 -11.80
N ILE A 515 16.02 10.90 -12.38
CA ILE A 515 15.40 11.44 -13.60
C ILE A 515 14.05 12.13 -13.33
N LEU A 516 13.42 11.84 -12.20
CA LEU A 516 12.26 12.58 -11.69
C LEU A 516 12.30 12.57 -10.17
N ASP A 517 12.12 13.74 -9.57
CA ASP A 517 11.84 13.88 -8.14
C ASP A 517 10.56 14.71 -7.98
N SER A 518 9.44 14.03 -7.71
CA SER A 518 8.12 14.65 -7.64
C SER A 518 7.61 14.68 -6.20
N ASP A 519 7.05 15.82 -5.80
CA ASP A 519 6.25 16.01 -4.58
C ASP A 519 4.75 16.16 -4.91
N ASP A 520 4.35 15.79 -6.13
CA ASP A 520 2.96 15.82 -6.57
C ASP A 520 2.29 14.44 -6.43
N ARG A 521 1.20 14.43 -5.65
CA ARG A 521 0.37 13.25 -5.39
C ARG A 521 -0.40 12.76 -6.60
N SER A 522 -0.52 13.54 -7.66
CA SER A 522 -1.22 13.11 -8.88
C SER A 522 -0.28 12.43 -9.88
N THR A 523 1.01 12.75 -9.83
CA THR A 523 2.02 12.17 -10.73
C THR A 523 2.22 10.68 -10.43
N ARG A 524 1.93 9.83 -11.41
CA ARG A 524 2.15 8.35 -11.35
C ARG A 524 2.91 7.80 -12.54
N ILE A 525 3.05 8.59 -13.59
CA ILE A 525 3.53 8.16 -14.89
C ILE A 525 4.67 9.08 -15.30
N TYR A 526 5.73 8.50 -15.84
CA TYR A 526 6.82 9.21 -16.49
C TYR A 526 7.13 8.55 -17.83
N THR A 527 7.28 9.35 -18.89
CA THR A 527 7.59 8.85 -20.23
C THR A 527 8.85 9.52 -20.73
N GLU A 528 9.77 8.72 -21.29
CA GLU A 528 10.96 9.22 -21.98
C GLU A 528 11.21 8.49 -23.30
N LEU A 529 12.11 9.04 -24.11
CA LEU A 529 12.59 8.39 -25.33
C LEU A 529 13.45 7.18 -24.98
N LEU A 530 13.32 6.12 -25.78
CA LEU A 530 14.17 4.94 -25.66
C LEU A 530 15.59 5.27 -26.09
N ASP A 531 16.53 5.11 -25.17
CA ASP A 531 17.96 5.17 -25.48
C ASP A 531 18.49 3.78 -25.81
N VAL A 532 18.44 3.41 -27.09
CA VAL A 532 18.99 2.15 -27.61
C VAL A 532 20.50 2.22 -27.90
N SER A 533 21.16 3.34 -27.58
CA SER A 533 22.62 3.44 -27.70
C SER A 533 23.33 2.78 -26.51
N ALA A 534 22.68 2.73 -25.34
CA ALA A 534 23.13 1.94 -24.20
C ALA A 534 22.74 0.46 -24.39
N SER A 535 23.61 -0.45 -23.97
CA SER A 535 23.35 -1.89 -24.09
C SER A 535 22.27 -2.35 -23.11
N THR A 536 22.18 -1.71 -21.95
CA THR A 536 21.11 -1.92 -20.97
C THR A 536 20.65 -0.61 -20.35
N VAL A 537 19.35 -0.47 -20.13
CA VAL A 537 18.77 0.66 -19.38
C VAL A 537 17.81 0.10 -18.34
N LYS A 538 18.04 0.45 -17.07
CA LYS A 538 17.26 0.00 -15.91
C LYS A 538 16.70 1.16 -15.12
N TYR A 539 15.51 0.94 -14.55
CA TYR A 539 14.77 1.91 -13.77
C TYR A 539 14.36 1.33 -12.42
N ARG A 540 14.34 2.18 -11.40
CA ARG A 540 13.77 1.88 -10.08
C ARG A 540 13.14 3.14 -9.50
N ALA A 541 12.13 2.99 -8.65
CA ALA A 541 11.48 4.10 -7.98
C ALA A 541 11.43 3.88 -6.48
N ARG A 542 11.28 4.95 -5.69
CA ARG A 542 10.84 4.88 -4.28
C ARG A 542 9.87 6.02 -4.00
N THR A 543 8.90 5.81 -3.12
CA THR A 543 7.87 6.80 -2.83
C THR A 543 8.24 7.66 -1.64
N LYS A 544 7.86 8.93 -1.72
CA LYS A 544 7.90 9.91 -0.63
C LYS A 544 6.62 9.79 0.17
N LEU A 545 6.75 9.70 1.48
CA LEU A 545 5.64 9.50 2.39
C LEU A 545 5.34 10.77 3.18
N ALA A 546 4.11 10.90 3.65
CA ALA A 546 3.62 12.13 4.29
C ALA A 546 4.32 12.48 5.62
N ASP A 547 4.96 11.51 6.26
CA ASP A 547 5.81 11.73 7.44
C ASP A 547 7.23 12.18 7.10
N GLY A 548 7.55 12.40 5.82
CA GLY A 548 8.88 12.76 5.32
C GLY A 548 9.81 11.56 5.12
N SER A 549 9.36 10.33 5.38
CA SER A 549 10.15 9.12 5.13
C SER A 549 10.02 8.64 3.67
N PHE A 550 10.89 7.70 3.29
CA PHE A 550 10.86 7.06 1.97
C PHE A 550 10.47 5.59 2.08
N SER A 551 9.81 5.05 1.05
CA SER A 551 9.68 3.60 0.88
C SER A 551 11.02 2.95 0.53
N TYR A 552 11.06 1.62 0.55
CA TYR A 552 12.09 0.87 -0.17
C TYR A 552 11.96 1.11 -1.68
N TYR A 553 13.05 0.88 -2.42
CA TYR A 553 13.03 0.91 -3.87
C TYR A 553 12.19 -0.25 -4.44
N THR A 554 11.55 0.00 -5.57
CA THR A 554 10.92 -1.05 -6.40
C THR A 554 11.99 -2.02 -6.91
N SER A 555 11.56 -3.20 -7.35
CA SER A 555 12.36 -4.02 -8.26
C SER A 555 12.74 -3.23 -9.51
N GLU A 556 13.88 -3.57 -10.11
CA GLU A 556 14.33 -2.95 -11.36
C GLU A 556 13.46 -3.41 -12.53
N VAL A 557 13.07 -2.48 -13.41
CA VAL A 557 12.50 -2.77 -14.73
C VAL A 557 13.33 -2.11 -15.81
N GLY A 558 13.23 -2.57 -17.05
CA GLY A 558 13.99 -1.97 -18.14
C GLY A 558 14.09 -2.85 -19.36
N PHE A 559 15.06 -2.53 -20.21
CA PHE A 559 15.31 -3.22 -21.47
C PHE A 559 16.80 -3.39 -21.74
N SER A 560 17.11 -4.32 -22.64
CA SER A 560 18.42 -4.40 -23.30
C SER A 560 18.30 -3.91 -24.74
N ALA A 561 19.39 -3.44 -25.33
CA ALA A 561 19.47 -3.13 -26.75
C ALA A 561 20.49 -4.05 -27.42
N ALA A 562 20.14 -4.57 -28.59
CA ALA A 562 21.00 -5.41 -29.40
C ALA A 562 22.02 -4.55 -30.16
N GLN A 563 23.23 -5.07 -30.29
CA GLN A 563 24.30 -4.46 -31.08
C GLN A 563 24.42 -5.17 -32.43
N GLY A 564 24.98 -4.51 -33.43
CA GLY A 564 25.22 -5.11 -34.76
C GLY A 564 24.72 -4.23 -35.88
N GLY A 565 24.36 -4.86 -36.99
CA GLY A 565 23.92 -4.20 -38.22
C GLY A 565 22.60 -4.78 -38.77
N PRO A 566 22.25 -4.46 -40.02
CA PRO A 566 21.02 -4.93 -40.64
C PRO A 566 20.99 -6.45 -40.88
N VAL A 567 22.14 -7.12 -41.07
CA VAL A 567 22.19 -8.58 -41.32
C VAL A 567 22.09 -9.38 -40.03
N ALA A 568 22.86 -8.98 -39.02
CA ALA A 568 22.88 -9.67 -37.73
C ALA A 568 23.02 -8.70 -36.55
N GLN A 569 22.29 -9.02 -35.49
CA GLN A 569 22.34 -8.32 -34.22
C GLN A 569 22.51 -9.33 -33.08
N PHE A 570 23.22 -8.96 -32.03
CA PHE A 570 23.64 -9.85 -30.96
C PHE A 570 23.85 -9.07 -29.67
N GLY A 571 23.99 -9.79 -28.58
CA GLY A 571 24.24 -9.22 -27.28
C GLY A 571 23.96 -10.22 -26.18
N SER A 572 23.98 -9.74 -24.94
CA SER A 572 23.65 -10.53 -23.77
C SER A 572 22.60 -9.80 -22.95
N ALA A 573 21.41 -10.39 -22.84
CA ALA A 573 20.34 -9.81 -22.04
C ALA A 573 20.60 -10.11 -20.57
N SER A 574 20.51 -9.07 -19.73
CA SER A 574 20.61 -9.18 -18.28
C SER A 574 19.21 -9.32 -17.69
N VAL A 575 18.86 -10.48 -17.13
CA VAL A 575 17.53 -10.77 -16.58
C VAL A 575 17.56 -10.96 -15.07
N SER A 576 16.76 -10.18 -14.34
CA SER A 576 16.72 -10.18 -12.87
C SER A 576 15.57 -11.03 -12.29
N ASN A 577 14.68 -11.53 -13.15
CA ASN A 577 13.46 -12.23 -12.77
C ASN A 577 13.00 -13.16 -13.90
N SER A 578 11.96 -13.95 -13.64
CA SER A 578 11.42 -14.91 -14.61
C SER A 578 10.33 -14.36 -15.53
N ALA A 579 10.11 -13.04 -15.57
CA ALA A 579 9.19 -12.41 -16.52
C ALA A 579 9.83 -12.21 -17.91
N TRP A 580 9.03 -11.76 -18.88
CA TRP A 580 9.50 -11.38 -20.21
C TRP A 580 10.26 -10.05 -20.14
N ASN A 581 11.50 -10.03 -20.59
CA ASN A 581 12.38 -8.86 -20.63
C ASN A 581 12.57 -8.40 -22.07
N SER A 582 12.37 -7.12 -22.35
CA SER A 582 12.46 -6.58 -23.72
C SER A 582 13.90 -6.41 -24.18
N VAL A 583 14.16 -6.79 -25.43
CA VAL A 583 15.41 -6.56 -26.15
C VAL A 583 15.11 -5.82 -27.45
N PHE A 584 15.51 -4.55 -27.52
CA PHE A 584 15.30 -3.70 -28.69
C PHE A 584 16.35 -3.95 -29.75
N PHE A 585 15.93 -3.92 -31.01
CA PHE A 585 16.84 -3.97 -32.14
C PHE A 585 17.53 -2.62 -32.34
N SER A 586 18.83 -2.62 -32.67
CA SER A 586 19.54 -1.42 -33.14
C SER A 586 19.16 -1.05 -34.57
N ASN A 587 18.74 -2.03 -35.37
CA ASN A 587 18.27 -1.84 -36.74
C ASN A 587 16.97 -2.61 -36.97
N SER A 588 16.06 -2.06 -37.77
CA SER A 588 14.84 -2.77 -38.17
C SER A 588 15.15 -3.90 -39.17
N PHE A 589 14.36 -4.97 -39.12
CA PHE A 589 14.42 -6.06 -40.10
C PHE A 589 13.26 -6.00 -41.11
N ASP A 590 13.53 -6.40 -42.35
CA ASP A 590 12.54 -6.44 -43.43
C ASP A 590 11.56 -7.62 -43.33
N ASP A 591 12.01 -8.75 -42.79
CA ASP A 591 11.20 -9.93 -42.47
C ASP A 591 11.41 -10.32 -41.00
N ILE A 592 10.59 -11.23 -40.47
CA ILE A 592 10.72 -11.78 -39.12
C ILE A 592 12.08 -12.48 -39.01
N PRO A 593 13.02 -11.99 -38.19
CA PRO A 593 14.36 -12.55 -38.10
C PRO A 593 14.39 -13.89 -37.36
N SER A 594 15.45 -14.67 -37.57
CA SER A 594 15.75 -15.84 -36.74
C SER A 594 16.37 -15.40 -35.42
N ILE A 595 15.82 -15.85 -34.29
CA ILE A 595 16.27 -15.46 -32.94
C ILE A 595 16.78 -16.70 -32.20
N ILE A 596 18.07 -16.72 -31.92
CA ILE A 596 18.74 -17.80 -31.21
C ILE A 596 19.17 -17.31 -29.84
N LEU A 597 18.90 -18.11 -28.82
CA LEU A 597 19.38 -17.90 -27.45
C LEU A 597 20.46 -18.93 -27.12
N GLY A 598 21.52 -18.49 -26.47
CA GLY A 598 22.54 -19.37 -25.92
C GLY A 598 22.18 -19.88 -24.53
N SER A 599 23.02 -20.78 -24.03
CA SER A 599 22.94 -21.28 -22.66
C SER A 599 23.03 -20.12 -21.65
N PRO A 600 22.11 -20.02 -20.68
CA PRO A 600 22.23 -19.03 -19.61
C PRO A 600 23.54 -19.19 -18.83
N GLY A 601 23.96 -18.10 -18.17
CA GLY A 601 25.14 -18.03 -17.31
C GLY A 601 25.09 -18.93 -16.06
N SER A 602 25.78 -18.57 -14.99
CA SER A 602 25.76 -19.33 -13.73
C SER A 602 25.58 -18.47 -12.48
N ASN A 603 25.09 -17.23 -12.65
CA ASN A 603 24.93 -16.29 -11.54
C ASN A 603 23.90 -16.78 -10.51
N ASN A 604 22.93 -17.59 -10.94
CA ASN A 604 21.98 -18.29 -10.07
C ASN A 604 22.17 -19.81 -10.17
N SER A 605 23.34 -20.30 -9.73
CA SER A 605 23.79 -21.69 -9.92
C SER A 605 22.87 -22.78 -9.34
N THR A 606 22.04 -22.45 -8.35
CA THR A 606 21.06 -23.37 -7.74
C THR A 606 19.74 -23.44 -8.52
N VAL A 607 19.48 -22.48 -9.41
CA VAL A 607 18.22 -22.40 -10.16
C VAL A 607 18.37 -23.11 -11.50
N ARG A 608 17.51 -24.09 -11.74
CA ARG A 608 17.45 -24.82 -13.02
C ARG A 608 16.45 -24.12 -13.94
N MET A 609 16.88 -23.69 -15.11
CA MET A 609 16.05 -22.85 -15.99
C MET A 609 16.34 -23.09 -17.46
N THR A 610 15.43 -22.61 -18.30
CA THR A 610 15.56 -22.62 -19.76
C THR A 610 15.34 -21.20 -20.30
N PRO A 611 16.17 -20.72 -21.24
CA PRO A 611 15.93 -19.46 -21.93
C PRO A 611 14.83 -19.64 -22.99
N ARG A 612 13.96 -18.64 -23.13
CA ARG A 612 12.92 -18.58 -24.17
C ARG A 612 12.92 -17.22 -24.83
N ALA A 613 12.60 -17.17 -26.12
CA ALA A 613 12.36 -15.91 -26.82
C ALA A 613 10.89 -15.80 -27.19
N LYS A 614 10.41 -14.57 -27.32
CA LYS A 614 9.10 -14.24 -27.85
C LYS A 614 9.25 -13.07 -28.81
N PHE A 615 9.00 -13.31 -30.09
CA PHE A 615 8.98 -12.27 -31.10
C PHE A 615 7.82 -11.30 -30.85
N VAL A 616 8.11 -10.00 -30.99
CA VAL A 616 7.11 -8.94 -30.82
C VAL A 616 6.89 -8.22 -32.14
N ASN A 617 7.93 -7.61 -32.71
CA ASN A 617 7.82 -6.85 -33.95
C ASN A 617 9.19 -6.72 -34.64
N ARG A 618 9.24 -6.96 -35.95
CA ARG A 618 10.47 -6.95 -36.77
C ARG A 618 11.21 -5.61 -36.79
N THR A 619 10.53 -4.50 -36.52
CA THR A 619 11.13 -3.17 -36.54
C THR A 619 11.55 -2.65 -35.17
N THR A 620 11.13 -3.27 -34.08
CA THR A 620 11.37 -2.71 -32.75
C THR A 620 12.07 -3.66 -31.79
N ARG A 621 11.53 -4.85 -31.53
CA ARG A 621 12.04 -5.70 -30.44
C ARG A 621 11.57 -7.15 -30.48
N PHE A 622 12.22 -7.94 -29.64
CA PHE A 622 11.76 -9.23 -29.13
C PHE A 622 11.86 -9.25 -27.60
N GLU A 623 11.37 -10.32 -26.98
CA GLU A 623 11.45 -10.53 -25.53
C GLU A 623 12.22 -11.81 -25.21
N ILE A 624 12.96 -11.80 -24.11
CA ILE A 624 13.68 -12.95 -23.57
C ILE A 624 13.16 -13.24 -22.16
N GLN A 625 13.10 -14.52 -21.81
CA GLN A 625 12.78 -14.99 -20.47
C GLN A 625 13.73 -16.11 -20.07
N ALA A 626 14.34 -16.02 -18.89
CA ALA A 626 14.83 -17.20 -18.18
C ALA A 626 13.70 -17.73 -17.32
N ILE A 627 13.12 -18.86 -17.68
CA ILE A 627 12.04 -19.46 -16.88
C ILE A 627 12.57 -20.66 -16.09
N PRO A 628 12.49 -20.64 -14.75
CA PRO A 628 12.76 -21.81 -13.94
C PRO A 628 11.76 -22.93 -14.21
N TRP A 629 12.17 -24.18 -14.01
CA TRP A 629 11.24 -25.31 -13.96
C TRP A 629 10.20 -25.10 -12.85
N ALA A 630 8.95 -25.48 -13.11
CA ALA A 630 7.76 -25.14 -12.34
C ALA A 630 7.83 -25.66 -10.90
N TYR A 631 8.38 -26.87 -10.69
CA TYR A 631 8.55 -27.45 -9.35
C TYR A 631 9.40 -26.60 -8.39
N GLN A 632 10.19 -25.65 -8.88
CA GLN A 632 11.04 -24.79 -8.04
C GLN A 632 10.29 -23.59 -7.45
N ASN A 633 9.15 -23.18 -8.04
CA ASN A 633 8.36 -22.02 -7.60
C ASN A 633 9.19 -20.72 -7.42
N ILE A 634 10.04 -20.38 -8.40
CA ILE A 634 10.93 -19.20 -8.36
C ILE A 634 10.45 -18.13 -9.35
N SER A 635 10.24 -16.91 -8.85
CA SER A 635 9.81 -15.75 -9.64
C SER A 635 10.84 -14.61 -9.72
N SER A 636 11.87 -14.62 -8.88
CA SER A 636 12.94 -13.61 -8.83
C SER A 636 14.31 -14.26 -8.70
N PHE A 637 15.34 -13.56 -9.18
CA PHE A 637 16.72 -14.04 -9.12
C PHE A 637 17.53 -13.25 -8.10
N SER A 638 18.49 -13.93 -7.47
CA SER A 638 19.39 -13.32 -6.48
C SER A 638 20.41 -12.37 -7.12
N LYS A 639 20.72 -12.62 -8.39
CA LYS A 639 21.60 -11.86 -9.25
C LYS A 639 21.04 -11.86 -10.66
N ASP A 640 21.39 -10.84 -11.44
CA ASP A 640 21.10 -10.85 -12.87
C ASP A 640 21.70 -12.10 -13.54
N GLU A 641 20.91 -12.80 -14.35
CA GLU A 641 21.38 -13.88 -15.19
C GLU A 641 21.64 -13.36 -16.61
N ALA A 642 22.77 -13.73 -17.19
CA ALA A 642 23.11 -13.36 -18.56
C ALA A 642 22.57 -14.41 -19.55
N ILE A 643 21.88 -13.95 -20.60
CA ILE A 643 21.40 -14.79 -21.70
C ILE A 643 21.94 -14.21 -23.01
N PRO A 644 22.97 -14.85 -23.61
CA PRO A 644 23.50 -14.43 -24.90
C PRO A 644 22.51 -14.75 -26.02
N TYR A 645 22.46 -13.90 -27.04
CA TYR A 645 21.56 -14.08 -28.18
C TYR A 645 22.21 -13.64 -29.50
N LEU A 646 21.71 -14.24 -30.59
CA LEU A 646 22.01 -13.85 -31.97
C LEU A 646 20.69 -13.78 -32.75
N VAL A 647 20.51 -12.68 -33.47
CA VAL A 647 19.37 -12.38 -34.32
C VAL A 647 19.90 -12.17 -35.73
N MET A 648 19.33 -12.85 -36.73
CA MET A 648 19.83 -12.79 -38.11
C MET A 648 18.67 -12.67 -39.10
N THR A 649 18.85 -11.87 -40.15
CA THR A 649 17.92 -11.81 -41.29
C THR A 649 17.71 -13.21 -41.89
N PRO A 650 16.48 -13.60 -42.25
CA PRO A 650 16.23 -14.89 -42.91
C PRO A 650 16.99 -15.01 -44.23
N GLY A 651 17.35 -16.24 -44.61
CA GLY A 651 18.03 -16.53 -45.88
C GLY A 651 19.45 -17.05 -45.72
N LEU A 652 20.10 -17.23 -46.87
CA LEU A 652 21.47 -17.73 -46.99
C LEU A 652 22.45 -16.54 -46.95
N HIS A 653 23.47 -16.63 -46.11
CA HIS A 653 24.48 -15.61 -45.89
C HIS A 653 25.88 -16.21 -46.00
N GLN A 654 26.78 -15.52 -46.69
CA GLN A 654 28.20 -15.85 -46.70
C GLN A 654 28.95 -14.89 -45.77
N LEU A 655 29.51 -15.41 -44.67
CA LEU A 655 30.09 -14.66 -43.56
C LEU A 655 31.59 -14.94 -43.46
N GLY A 656 32.35 -14.65 -44.52
CA GLY A 656 33.74 -15.10 -44.66
C GLY A 656 33.80 -16.54 -45.16
N GLU A 657 34.49 -17.43 -44.46
CA GLU A 657 34.55 -18.88 -44.79
C GLU A 657 33.30 -19.63 -44.31
N VAL A 658 32.50 -19.02 -43.43
CA VAL A 658 31.28 -19.62 -42.89
C VAL A 658 30.07 -19.30 -43.76
N THR A 659 29.35 -20.34 -44.19
CA THR A 659 28.01 -20.20 -44.78
C THR A 659 26.97 -20.36 -43.68
N ALA A 660 26.03 -19.42 -43.59
CA ALA A 660 24.94 -19.45 -42.62
C ALA A 660 23.57 -19.46 -43.32
N LEU A 661 22.64 -20.29 -42.83
CA LEU A 661 21.24 -20.30 -43.26
C LEU A 661 20.33 -20.01 -42.06
N ALA A 662 19.68 -18.86 -42.08
CA ALA A 662 18.68 -18.48 -41.10
C ALA A 662 17.27 -18.82 -41.63
N GLY A 663 16.53 -19.63 -40.90
CA GLY A 663 15.21 -20.09 -41.32
C GLY A 663 14.18 -20.24 -40.21
N ARG A 664 12.94 -20.52 -40.61
CA ARG A 664 11.79 -20.77 -39.74
C ARG A 664 11.21 -22.15 -40.04
N ALA A 665 10.65 -22.79 -39.01
CA ALA A 665 9.98 -24.08 -39.12
C ALA A 665 8.93 -24.22 -38.01
N THR A 666 8.28 -25.38 -37.95
CA THR A 666 7.36 -25.74 -36.87
C THR A 666 7.88 -26.98 -36.16
N ALA A 667 7.79 -27.01 -34.83
CA ALA A 667 8.07 -28.19 -34.02
C ALA A 667 6.97 -28.39 -32.97
N SER A 668 6.78 -29.63 -32.54
CA SER A 668 5.80 -30.01 -31.49
C SER A 668 6.48 -30.90 -30.46
N SER A 669 5.71 -31.54 -29.57
CA SER A 669 6.23 -32.56 -28.66
C SER A 669 6.81 -33.80 -29.37
N GLY A 670 6.38 -34.07 -30.60
CA GLY A 670 6.92 -35.12 -31.47
C GLY A 670 8.12 -34.66 -32.30
N TRP A 671 9.00 -35.59 -32.65
CA TRP A 671 10.11 -35.33 -33.58
C TRP A 671 9.58 -34.94 -34.96
N THR A 672 9.99 -33.76 -35.42
CA THR A 672 9.62 -33.19 -36.72
C THR A 672 10.87 -33.01 -37.57
N LYS A 673 10.88 -33.56 -38.79
CA LYS A 673 11.97 -33.35 -39.75
C LYS A 673 11.88 -31.95 -40.36
N ILE A 674 12.99 -31.22 -40.34
CA ILE A 674 13.15 -29.88 -40.88
C ILE A 674 14.21 -29.94 -41.97
N THR A 675 13.85 -29.48 -43.17
CA THR A 675 14.74 -29.49 -44.34
C THR A 675 15.26 -28.09 -44.60
N PHE A 676 16.55 -27.96 -44.88
CA PHE A 676 17.15 -26.69 -45.28
C PHE A 676 16.65 -26.31 -46.67
N SER A 677 16.36 -25.02 -46.87
CA SER A 677 16.00 -24.50 -48.21
C SER A 677 17.18 -24.60 -49.19
N THR A 678 18.41 -24.66 -48.69
CA THR A 678 19.63 -24.90 -49.45
C THR A 678 20.50 -25.89 -48.68
N PRO A 679 20.79 -27.09 -49.21
CA PRO A 679 21.70 -28.04 -48.58
C PRO A 679 23.13 -27.49 -48.46
N PHE A 680 23.85 -27.95 -47.44
CA PHE A 680 25.25 -27.59 -47.21
C PHE A 680 26.21 -28.63 -47.79
N ASN A 681 27.42 -28.22 -48.14
CA ASN A 681 28.50 -29.13 -48.52
C ASN A 681 29.16 -29.81 -47.30
N THR A 682 29.01 -29.23 -46.12
CA THR A 682 29.54 -29.71 -44.84
C THR A 682 28.42 -29.67 -43.80
N VAL A 683 28.39 -30.66 -42.90
CA VAL A 683 27.34 -30.74 -41.87
C VAL A 683 27.40 -29.47 -41.02
N PRO A 684 26.33 -28.64 -41.00
CA PRO A 684 26.35 -27.39 -40.25
C PRO A 684 26.13 -27.63 -38.75
N VAL A 685 26.49 -26.64 -37.93
CA VAL A 685 26.05 -26.50 -36.55
C VAL A 685 24.71 -25.78 -36.53
N VAL A 686 23.68 -26.39 -35.95
CA VAL A 686 22.33 -25.84 -35.92
C VAL A 686 22.04 -25.29 -34.54
N PHE A 687 21.67 -24.00 -34.49
CA PHE A 687 21.06 -23.41 -33.33
C PHE A 687 19.59 -23.17 -33.60
N ALA A 688 18.71 -23.49 -32.66
CA ALA A 688 17.27 -23.34 -32.82
C ALA A 688 16.60 -22.86 -31.52
N ASN A 689 15.46 -22.17 -31.64
CA ASN A 689 14.71 -21.68 -30.50
C ASN A 689 13.22 -21.48 -30.86
N GLN A 690 12.34 -21.57 -29.85
CA GLN A 690 10.92 -21.21 -29.99
C GLN A 690 10.80 -19.71 -30.29
N LEU A 691 9.95 -19.35 -31.26
CA LEU A 691 9.77 -17.97 -31.68
C LEU A 691 8.67 -17.24 -30.91
N ILE A 692 7.56 -17.93 -30.65
CA ILE A 692 6.41 -17.41 -29.90
C ILE A 692 5.85 -18.54 -29.03
N PRO A 693 6.44 -18.80 -27.86
CA PRO A 693 6.01 -19.88 -27.00
C PRO A 693 4.60 -19.62 -26.46
N SER A 694 3.70 -20.60 -26.64
CA SER A 694 2.31 -20.49 -26.20
C SER A 694 2.09 -20.98 -24.76
N ASN A 695 3.05 -21.76 -24.24
CA ASN A 695 2.96 -22.38 -22.92
C ASN A 695 3.43 -21.45 -21.79
N THR A 696 2.69 -21.43 -20.68
CA THR A 696 3.03 -20.62 -19.49
C THR A 696 4.19 -21.21 -18.69
N PHE A 697 4.45 -22.51 -18.81
CA PHE A 697 5.53 -23.23 -18.13
C PHE A 697 6.79 -23.39 -18.99
N ALA A 698 7.93 -23.70 -18.35
CA ALA A 698 9.23 -23.88 -18.99
C ALA A 698 9.24 -24.99 -20.05
N THR A 699 9.83 -24.69 -21.22
CA THR A 699 10.04 -25.63 -22.33
C THR A 699 11.45 -25.45 -22.89
N VAL A 700 11.97 -26.50 -23.53
CA VAL A 700 13.25 -26.47 -24.23
C VAL A 700 13.13 -27.13 -25.59
N LEU A 701 13.64 -26.49 -26.64
CA LEU A 701 13.73 -27.08 -27.96
C LEU A 701 14.96 -28.00 -28.03
N ARG A 702 14.77 -29.23 -28.48
CA ARG A 702 15.84 -30.22 -28.68
C ARG A 702 15.93 -30.62 -30.14
N ILE A 703 17.16 -30.83 -30.60
CA ILE A 703 17.44 -31.27 -31.97
C ILE A 703 18.21 -32.60 -31.98
N ARG A 704 18.17 -33.30 -33.12
CA ARG A 704 19.01 -34.46 -33.43
C ARG A 704 19.14 -34.63 -34.95
N ASN A 705 19.93 -35.62 -35.35
CA ASN A 705 20.07 -36.04 -36.76
C ASN A 705 20.42 -34.86 -37.69
N VAL A 706 21.38 -34.02 -37.27
CA VAL A 706 21.87 -32.91 -38.09
C VAL A 706 22.68 -33.47 -39.25
N THR A 707 22.29 -33.11 -40.47
CA THR A 707 22.88 -33.55 -41.75
C THR A 707 23.09 -32.34 -42.65
N ASN A 708 23.67 -32.57 -43.84
CA ASN A 708 23.80 -31.54 -44.87
C ASN A 708 22.46 -31.01 -45.39
N GLU A 709 21.37 -31.76 -45.23
CA GLU A 709 20.05 -31.44 -45.79
C GLU A 709 19.06 -30.92 -44.75
N GLY A 710 19.32 -31.11 -43.46
CA GLY A 710 18.37 -30.75 -42.42
C GLY A 710 18.65 -31.40 -41.06
N PHE A 711 17.68 -31.29 -40.17
CA PHE A 711 17.72 -31.82 -38.80
C PHE A 711 16.31 -32.21 -38.33
N GLU A 712 16.21 -32.88 -37.18
CA GLU A 712 14.93 -33.10 -36.51
C GLU A 712 14.83 -32.26 -35.23
N ALA A 713 13.64 -31.78 -34.90
CA ALA A 713 13.39 -31.01 -33.68
C ALA A 713 12.14 -31.48 -32.91
N ARG A 714 12.15 -31.33 -31.58
CA ARG A 714 10.97 -31.46 -30.71
C ARG A 714 11.03 -30.48 -29.53
N ILE A 715 9.87 -30.14 -28.97
CA ILE A 715 9.72 -29.33 -27.76
C ILE A 715 9.56 -30.27 -26.57
N MET A 716 10.48 -30.15 -25.60
CA MET A 716 10.43 -30.88 -24.34
C MET A 716 9.98 -29.96 -23.20
N LYS A 717 9.40 -30.56 -22.17
CA LYS A 717 8.84 -29.90 -20.98
C LYS A 717 9.30 -30.62 -19.72
N GLU A 718 9.09 -30.00 -18.57
CA GLU A 718 9.23 -30.69 -17.29
C GLU A 718 8.41 -31.99 -17.26
N ASP A 719 9.02 -33.05 -16.75
CA ASP A 719 8.42 -34.39 -16.74
C ASP A 719 7.20 -34.46 -15.82
N GLY A 720 7.24 -33.73 -14.69
CA GLY A 720 6.11 -33.60 -13.75
C GLY A 720 4.88 -32.87 -14.30
N ILE A 721 4.97 -32.19 -15.46
CA ILE A 721 3.83 -31.51 -16.08
C ILE A 721 3.04 -32.48 -16.95
N SER A 722 1.73 -32.60 -16.77
CA SER A 722 0.89 -33.55 -17.55
C SER A 722 0.48 -33.05 -18.93
N SER A 723 0.39 -31.73 -19.14
CA SER A 723 0.01 -31.13 -20.43
C SER A 723 1.16 -31.15 -21.43
N ASN A 724 0.93 -31.64 -22.64
CA ASN A 724 1.93 -31.61 -23.71
C ASN A 724 1.95 -30.25 -24.44
N PRO A 725 3.14 -29.76 -24.84
CA PRO A 725 3.23 -28.57 -25.67
C PRO A 725 2.65 -28.85 -27.07
N GLY A 726 1.88 -27.90 -27.58
CA GLY A 726 1.37 -27.92 -28.96
C GLY A 726 2.46 -27.67 -30.00
N ALA A 727 2.07 -27.63 -31.28
CA ALA A 727 2.97 -27.20 -32.35
C ALA A 727 3.21 -25.68 -32.27
N GLU A 728 4.48 -25.28 -32.34
CA GLU A 728 4.89 -23.88 -32.26
C GLU A 728 5.86 -23.52 -33.39
N ASN A 729 5.84 -22.24 -33.78
CA ASN A 729 6.83 -21.69 -34.70
C ASN A 729 8.20 -21.62 -34.00
N ILE A 730 9.22 -22.14 -34.68
CA ILE A 730 10.61 -22.06 -34.27
C ILE A 730 11.43 -21.28 -35.30
N THR A 731 12.57 -20.77 -34.85
CA THR A 731 13.61 -20.25 -35.74
C THR A 731 14.88 -21.08 -35.58
N TYR A 732 15.67 -21.14 -36.65
CA TYR A 732 16.99 -21.75 -36.63
C TYR A 732 18.01 -20.90 -37.39
N ILE A 733 19.28 -21.07 -37.02
CA ILE A 733 20.45 -20.61 -37.78
C ILE A 733 21.40 -21.81 -37.88
N ALA A 734 21.64 -22.28 -39.09
CA ALA A 734 22.60 -23.35 -39.40
C ALA A 734 23.88 -22.73 -39.97
N LEU A 735 25.05 -22.99 -39.36
CA LEU A 735 26.33 -22.43 -39.78
C LEU A 735 27.36 -23.52 -40.05
N THR A 736 28.14 -23.44 -41.12
CA THR A 736 29.28 -24.34 -41.30
C THR A 736 30.33 -24.12 -40.21
N PRO A 737 30.97 -25.17 -39.66
CA PRO A 737 32.09 -25.00 -38.73
C PRO A 737 33.23 -24.21 -39.38
N GLY A 738 33.86 -23.29 -38.64
CA GLY A 738 34.93 -22.45 -39.16
C GLY A 738 34.96 -21.05 -38.55
N LYS A 739 35.76 -20.18 -39.16
CA LYS A 739 35.90 -18.78 -38.77
C LYS A 739 35.15 -17.90 -39.75
N GLY A 740 34.41 -16.94 -39.21
CA GLY A 740 33.64 -16.01 -40.02
C GLY A 740 33.74 -14.59 -39.52
N VAL A 741 33.22 -13.68 -40.33
CA VAL A 741 33.05 -12.27 -39.98
C VAL A 741 31.62 -11.87 -40.33
N VAL A 742 30.92 -11.27 -39.38
CA VAL A 742 29.57 -10.72 -39.58
C VAL A 742 29.55 -9.29 -39.09
N GLU A 743 29.13 -8.35 -39.94
CA GLU A 743 29.06 -6.91 -39.59
C GLU A 743 30.37 -6.40 -38.95
N GLY A 744 31.52 -6.81 -39.51
CA GLY A 744 32.85 -6.44 -39.02
C GLY A 744 33.28 -7.07 -37.70
N ARG A 745 32.62 -8.15 -37.26
CA ARG A 745 32.91 -8.84 -36.00
C ARG A 745 33.30 -10.28 -36.23
N PRO A 746 34.48 -10.72 -35.73
CA PRO A 746 34.96 -12.06 -35.95
C PRO A 746 34.21 -13.03 -35.03
N PHE A 747 33.91 -14.20 -35.55
CA PHE A 747 33.32 -15.28 -34.79
C PHE A 747 33.87 -16.64 -35.21
N ILE A 748 33.75 -17.61 -34.31
CA ILE A 748 34.17 -18.99 -34.51
C ILE A 748 32.97 -19.88 -34.22
N VAL A 749 32.69 -20.80 -35.15
CA VAL A 749 31.67 -21.85 -34.99
C VAL A 749 32.36 -23.19 -34.91
N GLY A 750 31.99 -23.98 -33.90
CA GLY A 750 32.53 -25.31 -33.71
C GLY A 750 31.52 -26.29 -33.16
N VAL A 751 31.92 -27.56 -33.19
CA VAL A 751 31.20 -28.67 -32.60
C VAL A 751 32.16 -29.44 -31.71
N THR A 752 31.70 -29.90 -30.55
CA THR A 752 32.52 -30.74 -29.67
C THR A 752 32.72 -32.13 -30.28
N ALA A 753 33.62 -32.91 -29.69
CA ALA A 753 33.63 -34.35 -29.93
C ALA A 753 32.24 -34.98 -29.64
N PRO A 754 31.91 -36.14 -30.24
CA PRO A 754 30.67 -36.84 -29.94
C PRO A 754 30.53 -37.14 -28.44
N ASN A 755 29.32 -36.96 -27.89
CA ASN A 755 28.97 -37.32 -26.50
C ASN A 755 29.87 -36.66 -25.44
N TYR A 756 30.19 -35.38 -25.61
CA TYR A 756 31.21 -34.70 -24.80
C TYR A 756 30.64 -34.03 -23.54
N VAL A 757 29.54 -33.28 -23.66
CA VAL A 757 29.00 -32.46 -22.56
C VAL A 757 27.87 -33.16 -21.84
N GLY A 758 28.09 -33.54 -20.58
CA GLY A 758 27.12 -34.22 -19.71
C GLY A 758 26.75 -33.42 -18.47
N ALA A 759 26.37 -34.11 -17.40
CA ALA A 759 25.97 -33.48 -16.13
C ALA A 759 27.09 -32.69 -15.43
N THR A 760 28.36 -32.98 -15.75
CA THR A 760 29.54 -32.26 -15.23
C THR A 760 30.06 -31.27 -16.25
N SER A 761 30.61 -30.14 -15.77
CA SER A 761 31.16 -29.09 -16.64
C SER A 761 32.33 -29.58 -17.47
N LYS A 762 32.31 -29.25 -18.76
CA LYS A 762 33.36 -29.56 -19.74
C LYS A 762 33.85 -28.30 -20.43
N ALA A 763 35.15 -28.28 -20.70
CA ALA A 763 35.81 -27.16 -21.36
C ALA A 763 35.62 -27.23 -22.88
N ILE A 764 35.22 -26.12 -23.48
CA ILE A 764 35.17 -25.90 -24.92
C ILE A 764 36.21 -24.84 -25.23
N ASN A 765 37.34 -25.28 -25.79
CA ASN A 765 38.45 -24.40 -26.17
C ASN A 765 38.18 -23.80 -27.55
N TYR A 766 38.34 -22.49 -27.70
CA TYR A 766 38.06 -21.79 -28.95
C TYR A 766 39.15 -22.01 -30.00
N GLY A 767 40.34 -22.44 -29.56
CA GLY A 767 41.55 -22.56 -30.37
C GLY A 767 42.33 -21.25 -30.49
N GLU A 768 41.71 -20.11 -30.19
CA GLU A 768 42.30 -18.77 -30.26
C GLU A 768 41.75 -17.86 -29.14
N THR A 769 42.29 -16.65 -29.03
CA THR A 769 41.85 -15.65 -28.05
C THR A 769 40.79 -14.73 -28.65
N VAL A 770 39.64 -14.61 -27.98
CA VAL A 770 38.52 -13.71 -28.25
C VAL A 770 38.41 -12.74 -27.06
N GLN A 771 38.52 -11.43 -27.25
CA GLN A 771 38.73 -10.51 -26.12
C GLN A 771 37.47 -10.33 -25.27
N ASN A 772 36.30 -10.26 -25.89
CA ASN A 772 35.02 -10.04 -25.20
C ASN A 772 34.01 -11.13 -25.58
N PRO A 773 34.25 -12.39 -25.22
CA PRO A 773 33.54 -13.53 -25.80
C PRO A 773 32.03 -13.50 -25.53
N LEU A 774 31.23 -13.30 -26.58
CA LEU A 774 29.81 -13.63 -26.59
C LEU A 774 29.66 -15.10 -27.01
N PHE A 775 29.33 -15.97 -26.06
CA PHE A 775 29.31 -17.43 -26.25
C PHE A 775 27.89 -18.00 -26.29
N ILE A 776 27.55 -18.71 -27.36
CA ILE A 776 26.28 -19.40 -27.56
C ILE A 776 26.58 -20.90 -27.70
N ALA A 777 25.87 -21.74 -26.95
CA ALA A 777 25.98 -23.19 -27.06
C ALA A 777 24.61 -23.87 -27.00
N GLN A 778 24.42 -24.89 -27.84
CA GLN A 778 23.22 -25.72 -27.88
C GLN A 778 23.56 -27.18 -28.23
N MET A 779 22.77 -28.13 -27.69
CA MET A 779 22.96 -29.56 -27.94
C MET A 779 22.57 -29.90 -29.38
N GLN A 780 23.45 -30.59 -30.11
CA GLN A 780 23.24 -31.06 -31.48
C GLN A 780 22.66 -32.48 -31.56
N THR A 781 22.67 -33.18 -30.43
CA THR A 781 22.14 -34.53 -30.27
C THR A 781 21.08 -34.57 -29.17
N THR A 782 20.32 -35.66 -29.18
CA THR A 782 19.42 -36.05 -28.09
C THR A 782 19.62 -37.54 -27.85
N ASN A 783 20.60 -37.84 -27.01
CA ASN A 783 21.05 -39.21 -26.71
C ASN A 783 20.21 -39.90 -25.62
N ASP A 784 19.39 -39.13 -24.91
CA ASP A 784 18.42 -39.61 -23.93
C ASP A 784 17.11 -38.83 -24.04
N ASP A 785 16.07 -39.32 -23.36
CA ASP A 785 14.78 -38.63 -23.26
C ASP A 785 14.69 -37.72 -22.02
N ILE A 786 15.82 -37.38 -21.40
CA ILE A 786 15.85 -36.54 -20.20
C ILE A 786 15.75 -35.07 -20.60
N THR A 787 14.70 -34.40 -20.11
CA THR A 787 14.54 -32.95 -20.28
C THR A 787 15.69 -32.21 -19.60
N ALA A 788 16.46 -31.46 -20.39
CA ALA A 788 17.63 -30.72 -19.93
C ALA A 788 17.90 -29.51 -20.81
N ALA A 789 18.54 -28.50 -20.24
CA ALA A 789 19.08 -27.33 -20.93
C ALA A 789 20.59 -27.21 -20.66
N LEU A 790 21.32 -26.46 -21.51
CA LEU A 790 22.73 -26.16 -21.24
C LEU A 790 22.88 -24.96 -20.30
N ARG A 791 23.95 -24.96 -19.51
CA ARG A 791 24.39 -23.82 -18.69
C ARG A 791 25.87 -23.54 -18.95
N SER A 792 26.23 -22.27 -19.03
CA SER A 792 27.61 -21.81 -19.15
C SER A 792 28.10 -21.22 -17.83
N PHE A 793 29.16 -21.77 -17.28
CA PHE A 793 29.65 -21.40 -15.95
C PHE A 793 30.74 -20.34 -15.99
N ILE A 794 31.71 -20.55 -16.87
CA ILE A 794 32.84 -19.66 -17.09
C ILE A 794 32.92 -19.45 -18.59
N VAL A 795 32.94 -18.19 -19.02
CA VAL A 795 33.22 -17.80 -20.39
C VAL A 795 34.41 -16.83 -20.30
N SER A 796 35.56 -17.28 -20.79
CA SER A 796 36.82 -16.54 -20.77
C SER A 796 37.32 -16.37 -22.18
N ASN A 797 38.41 -15.64 -22.38
CA ASN A 797 38.85 -15.25 -23.72
C ASN A 797 39.27 -16.43 -24.62
N SER A 798 39.52 -17.63 -24.07
CA SER A 798 39.94 -18.80 -24.86
C SER A 798 39.13 -20.07 -24.60
N VAL A 799 38.27 -20.07 -23.57
CA VAL A 799 37.54 -21.26 -23.14
C VAL A 799 36.20 -20.92 -22.49
N ALA A 800 35.18 -21.72 -22.80
CA ALA A 800 33.91 -21.77 -22.07
C ALA A 800 33.74 -23.12 -21.35
N TYR A 801 33.14 -23.10 -20.16
CA TYR A 801 32.77 -24.31 -19.41
C TYR A 801 31.26 -24.50 -19.46
N VAL A 802 30.82 -25.61 -20.04
CA VAL A 802 29.41 -25.92 -20.31
C VAL A 802 29.01 -27.24 -19.67
N LEU A 803 27.79 -27.33 -19.14
CA LEU A 803 27.18 -28.60 -18.71
C LEU A 803 25.73 -28.72 -19.17
N LYS A 804 25.24 -29.96 -19.22
CA LYS A 804 23.83 -30.33 -19.44
C LYS A 804 23.12 -30.40 -18.08
N GLN A 805 22.28 -29.41 -17.82
CA GLN A 805 21.50 -29.28 -16.59
C GLN A 805 20.10 -29.88 -16.80
N ARG A 806 19.89 -31.06 -16.21
CA ARG A 806 18.60 -31.77 -16.20
C ARG A 806 17.53 -31.04 -15.36
N GLU A 807 16.25 -31.21 -15.67
CA GLU A 807 15.12 -30.84 -14.79
C GLU A 807 15.00 -31.76 -13.55
N GLY A 808 14.50 -31.28 -12.42
CA GLY A 808 14.54 -32.02 -11.14
C GLY A 808 13.20 -32.52 -10.60
N SER A 809 12.12 -32.54 -11.39
CA SER A 809 10.76 -32.85 -10.89
C SER A 809 10.54 -34.33 -10.57
N VAL A 810 11.33 -35.23 -11.16
CA VAL A 810 11.23 -36.68 -10.98
C VAL A 810 12.59 -37.32 -10.65
N SER A 811 12.57 -38.48 -9.99
CA SER A 811 13.78 -39.24 -9.71
C SER A 811 14.20 -40.04 -10.96
N GLN A 812 15.09 -39.47 -11.77
CA GLN A 812 15.74 -40.15 -12.89
C GLN A 812 17.27 -40.08 -12.76
N THR A 813 17.94 -40.96 -13.50
CA THR A 813 19.39 -41.04 -13.63
C THR A 813 19.99 -39.76 -14.22
N ASN A 814 21.32 -39.63 -14.12
CA ASN A 814 22.04 -38.49 -14.70
C ASN A 814 21.89 -38.46 -16.23
N PRO A 815 21.79 -37.27 -16.85
CA PRO A 815 21.73 -37.15 -18.30
C PRO A 815 23.00 -37.69 -18.97
N VAL A 816 22.80 -38.41 -20.07
CA VAL A 816 23.83 -38.84 -21.01
C VAL A 816 24.42 -37.61 -21.70
N ALA A 817 25.73 -37.66 -21.92
CA ALA A 817 26.46 -36.59 -22.57
C ALA A 817 26.04 -36.40 -24.02
N GLU A 818 26.04 -35.16 -24.49
CA GLU A 818 25.61 -34.75 -25.83
C GLU A 818 26.77 -34.16 -26.62
N THR A 819 26.66 -34.21 -27.95
CA THR A 819 27.46 -33.36 -28.83
C THR A 819 26.92 -31.93 -28.74
N VAL A 820 27.78 -30.95 -28.50
CA VAL A 820 27.39 -29.54 -28.35
C VAL A 820 27.97 -28.72 -29.50
N GLY A 821 27.11 -27.94 -30.13
CA GLY A 821 27.45 -26.92 -31.10
C GLY A 821 27.63 -25.61 -30.38
N TRP A 822 28.66 -24.85 -30.74
CA TRP A 822 29.00 -23.60 -30.08
C TRP A 822 29.44 -22.54 -31.08
N LEU A 823 29.14 -21.29 -30.74
CA LEU A 823 29.55 -20.09 -31.44
C LEU A 823 30.14 -19.14 -30.40
N VAL A 824 31.31 -18.58 -30.69
CA VAL A 824 31.90 -17.49 -29.89
C VAL A 824 32.20 -16.31 -30.81
N MET A 825 31.88 -15.11 -30.35
CA MET A 825 32.02 -13.87 -31.10
C MET A 825 32.77 -12.84 -30.27
N ASP A 826 33.60 -12.01 -30.93
CA ASP A 826 34.00 -10.72 -30.36
C ASP A 826 32.97 -9.65 -30.80
N PRO A 827 32.16 -9.08 -29.89
CA PRO A 827 31.18 -8.06 -30.23
C PRO A 827 31.83 -6.72 -30.62
N GLN A 828 33.14 -6.55 -30.43
CA GLN A 828 33.84 -5.35 -30.90
C GLN A 828 34.02 -5.38 -32.42
N ASN A 829 33.59 -4.29 -33.07
CA ASN A 829 33.76 -4.13 -34.51
C ASN A 829 35.23 -3.83 -34.82
N ILE A 830 35.88 -4.70 -35.60
CA ILE A 830 37.28 -4.52 -36.02
C ILE A 830 37.41 -3.63 -37.27
N ILE A 831 36.30 -3.11 -37.82
CA ILE A 831 36.31 -2.19 -38.97
C ILE A 831 36.55 -0.71 -38.55
N GLN A 832 36.60 -0.38 -37.25
CA GLN A 832 37.23 0.86 -36.80
C GLN A 832 38.64 0.60 -36.28
N GLY A 833 39.60 0.62 -37.20
CA GLY A 833 41.01 0.74 -36.85
C GLY A 833 41.95 -0.22 -37.55
N VAL A 834 41.99 -0.24 -38.89
CA VAL A 834 43.32 -0.30 -39.54
C VAL A 834 43.88 1.13 -39.55
N ASN A 835 44.13 1.65 -38.36
CA ASN A 835 45.47 2.15 -38.11
C ASN A 835 46.12 1.02 -37.33
N ALA A 836 46.61 0.00 -38.04
CA ALA A 836 47.97 -0.36 -37.69
C ALA A 836 48.71 0.95 -37.89
N PRO A 837 49.27 1.62 -36.86
CA PRO A 837 50.40 2.43 -37.19
C PRO A 837 51.34 1.42 -37.84
N ASN A 838 51.54 1.54 -39.15
CA ASN A 838 52.90 1.42 -39.62
C ASN A 838 53.63 2.49 -38.81
N THR A 839 54.01 2.19 -37.56
CA THR A 839 55.26 2.71 -37.06
C THR A 839 56.22 2.11 -38.06
N THR A 840 56.60 2.91 -39.07
CA THR A 840 57.77 2.61 -39.89
C THR A 840 58.88 2.35 -38.89
N THR A 841 59.16 1.08 -38.58
CA THR A 841 60.16 0.76 -37.59
C THR A 841 61.49 1.03 -38.26
N PHE A 842 62.26 1.95 -37.69
CA PHE A 842 63.62 2.18 -38.15
C PHE A 842 64.61 1.35 -37.33
N THR A 843 65.65 0.86 -37.99
CA THR A 843 66.79 0.23 -37.32
C THR A 843 67.94 1.22 -37.22
N LEU A 844 68.75 1.06 -36.18
CA LEU A 844 69.92 1.90 -35.92
C LEU A 844 71.19 1.11 -36.18
N SER A 845 72.10 1.66 -36.98
CA SER A 845 73.39 1.04 -37.28
C SER A 845 74.50 2.10 -37.41
N PRO A 846 75.72 1.89 -36.89
CA PRO A 846 76.10 0.78 -36.01
C PRO A 846 75.48 0.93 -34.62
N ASN A 847 75.20 -0.18 -33.95
CA ASN A 847 74.76 -0.21 -32.57
C ASN A 847 75.41 -1.42 -31.88
N PRO A 848 76.44 -1.24 -31.03
CA PRO A 848 76.88 0.02 -30.42
C PRO A 848 77.53 1.03 -31.38
N VAL A 849 77.41 2.33 -31.09
CA VAL A 849 77.92 3.46 -31.89
C VAL A 849 79.06 4.20 -31.18
N ARG A 850 80.02 4.73 -31.95
CA ARG A 850 81.00 5.72 -31.45
C ARG A 850 80.55 7.14 -31.78
N ASP A 851 80.64 7.55 -33.04
CA ASP A 851 80.49 8.98 -33.33
C ASP A 851 79.19 9.27 -34.07
N ARG A 852 78.75 8.37 -34.96
CA ARG A 852 77.60 8.62 -35.84
C ARG A 852 76.72 7.40 -36.01
N ILE A 853 75.41 7.59 -35.85
CA ILE A 853 74.40 6.53 -35.95
C ILE A 853 73.48 6.78 -37.14
N TYR A 854 73.20 5.73 -37.91
CA TYR A 854 72.37 5.81 -39.10
C TYR A 854 71.02 5.15 -38.85
N LEU A 855 69.96 5.78 -39.35
CA LEU A 855 68.59 5.28 -39.32
C LEU A 855 68.29 4.61 -40.67
N SER A 856 67.77 3.39 -40.65
CA SER A 856 67.31 2.69 -41.86
C SER A 856 65.83 2.32 -41.74
N GLY A 857 65.04 2.72 -42.74
CA GLY A 857 63.58 2.63 -42.81
C GLY A 857 63.03 3.73 -43.73
N GLU A 858 61.71 3.77 -43.98
CA GLU A 858 61.07 4.91 -44.66
C GLU A 858 60.96 6.10 -43.68
N ILE A 859 62.01 6.91 -43.58
CA ILE A 859 62.06 8.17 -42.81
C ILE A 859 62.33 9.32 -43.78
N ALA A 860 61.54 10.38 -43.70
CA ALA A 860 61.68 11.54 -44.57
C ALA A 860 62.74 12.52 -44.05
N ASP A 861 63.36 13.27 -44.96
CA ASP A 861 64.15 14.44 -44.56
C ASP A 861 63.26 15.45 -43.83
N GLY A 862 63.75 15.97 -42.71
CA GLY A 862 63.01 16.86 -41.83
C GLY A 862 62.17 16.15 -40.77
N THR A 863 62.23 14.83 -40.61
CA THR A 863 61.64 14.16 -39.44
C THR A 863 62.35 14.62 -38.15
N SER A 864 61.59 14.95 -37.11
CA SER A 864 62.15 15.38 -35.83
C SER A 864 62.68 14.18 -35.03
N VAL A 865 63.91 14.27 -34.54
CA VAL A 865 64.56 13.24 -33.72
C VAL A 865 64.90 13.77 -32.34
N SER A 866 64.58 12.98 -31.32
CA SER A 866 64.86 13.27 -29.92
C SER A 866 65.54 12.07 -29.26
N ILE A 867 66.69 12.28 -28.62
CA ILE A 867 67.44 11.26 -27.90
C ILE A 867 67.31 11.54 -26.41
N TYR A 868 66.92 10.51 -25.66
CA TYR A 868 66.78 10.55 -24.21
C TYR A 868 67.78 9.61 -23.55
N ASP A 869 68.30 10.00 -22.39
CA ASP A 869 69.04 9.08 -21.53
C ASP A 869 68.10 8.08 -20.82
N VAL A 870 68.66 7.13 -20.08
CA VAL A 870 67.89 6.11 -19.34
C VAL A 870 67.00 6.69 -18.23
N SER A 871 67.25 7.92 -17.78
CA SER A 871 66.39 8.61 -16.80
C SER A 871 65.20 9.31 -17.46
N GLY A 872 65.16 9.35 -18.80
CA GLY A 872 64.13 10.03 -19.58
C GLY A 872 64.42 11.50 -19.84
N ALA A 873 65.63 11.99 -19.55
CA ALA A 873 66.02 13.37 -19.85
C ALA A 873 66.39 13.50 -21.33
N LEU A 874 65.89 14.53 -22.01
CA LEU A 874 66.23 14.84 -23.40
C LEU A 874 67.69 15.34 -23.46
N VAL A 875 68.56 14.60 -24.15
CA VAL A 875 70.00 14.90 -24.25
C VAL A 875 70.43 15.40 -25.62
N HIS A 876 69.64 15.15 -26.66
CA HIS A 876 69.88 15.62 -28.01
C HIS A 876 68.57 15.73 -28.79
N HIS A 877 68.46 16.74 -29.65
CA HIS A 877 67.31 16.96 -30.50
C HIS A 877 67.73 17.63 -31.80
N GLU A 878 67.31 17.08 -32.93
CA GLU A 878 67.56 17.67 -34.24
C GLU A 878 66.47 17.30 -35.25
N MET A 879 66.50 17.97 -36.40
CA MET A 879 65.68 17.62 -37.56
C MET A 879 66.58 16.88 -38.54
N LEU A 880 66.19 15.67 -38.93
CA LEU A 880 67.01 14.77 -39.74
C LEU A 880 67.32 15.41 -41.11
N GLN A 881 68.59 15.46 -41.50
CA GLN A 881 69.03 15.80 -42.86
C GLN A 881 69.76 14.59 -43.44
N GLY A 882 69.10 13.82 -44.31
CA GLY A 882 69.56 12.49 -44.71
C GLY A 882 69.12 11.44 -43.67
N ASN A 883 69.98 10.46 -43.38
CA ASN A 883 69.65 9.35 -42.48
C ASN A 883 70.66 9.14 -41.35
N GLU A 884 71.40 10.17 -41.00
CA GLU A 884 72.55 10.13 -40.09
C GLU A 884 72.39 11.13 -38.95
N ILE A 885 72.86 10.75 -37.76
CA ILE A 885 72.84 11.57 -36.55
C ILE A 885 74.22 11.53 -35.90
N ASP A 886 74.75 12.71 -35.58
CA ASP A 886 76.01 12.87 -34.84
C ASP A 886 75.77 12.75 -33.33
N VAL A 887 76.34 11.69 -32.75
CA VAL A 887 76.24 11.35 -31.33
C VAL A 887 77.58 11.45 -30.61
N GLU A 888 78.61 12.04 -31.23
CA GLU A 888 79.97 12.13 -30.68
C GLU A 888 79.98 12.80 -29.29
N ARG A 889 79.13 13.82 -29.11
CA ARG A 889 79.03 14.61 -27.87
C ARG A 889 78.25 13.94 -26.75
N LEU A 890 77.61 12.79 -26.99
CA LEU A 890 76.93 12.03 -25.95
C LEU A 890 77.95 11.24 -25.12
N PRO A 891 77.88 11.27 -23.77
CA PRO A 891 78.68 10.38 -22.93
C PRO A 891 78.41 8.89 -23.23
N SER A 892 79.37 8.00 -22.97
CA SER A 892 79.16 6.55 -23.09
C SER A 892 77.99 6.09 -22.22
N GLY A 893 77.06 5.33 -22.78
CA GLY A 893 75.80 4.97 -22.09
C GLY A 893 74.71 4.40 -23.00
N TYR A 894 73.55 4.12 -22.40
CA TYR A 894 72.35 3.65 -23.09
C TYR A 894 71.41 4.82 -23.37
N TYR A 895 70.90 4.90 -24.60
CA TYR A 895 70.01 5.98 -25.03
C TYR A 895 68.77 5.44 -25.74
N ILE A 896 67.68 6.18 -25.64
CA ILE A 896 66.43 5.94 -26.37
C ILE A 896 66.28 7.06 -27.40
N LEU A 897 66.31 6.70 -28.68
CA LEU A 897 66.04 7.60 -29.79
C LEU A 897 64.57 7.49 -30.19
N ARG A 898 63.90 8.62 -30.32
CA ARG A 898 62.50 8.76 -30.73
C ARG A 898 62.42 9.64 -31.96
N THR A 899 61.67 9.22 -32.97
CA THR A 899 61.31 10.05 -34.13
C THR A 899 59.86 10.53 -33.99
N SER A 900 59.51 11.65 -34.63
CA SER A 900 58.12 12.14 -34.68
C SER A 900 57.18 11.26 -35.50
N GLU A 901 57.72 10.46 -36.42
CA GLU A 901 56.95 9.74 -37.45
C GLU A 901 57.09 8.20 -37.39
N SER A 902 58.16 7.66 -36.79
CA SER A 902 58.63 6.28 -37.02
C SER A 902 58.94 5.50 -35.72
N GLY A 903 58.45 5.96 -34.56
CA GLY A 903 58.56 5.23 -33.29
C GLY A 903 59.86 5.45 -32.50
N THR A 904 60.26 4.47 -31.69
CA THR A 904 61.45 4.55 -30.80
C THR A 904 62.39 3.36 -30.99
N SER A 905 63.70 3.60 -30.82
CA SER A 905 64.73 2.57 -30.86
C SER A 905 65.84 2.87 -29.83
N LYS A 906 66.53 1.83 -29.36
CA LYS A 906 67.57 1.96 -28.32
C LYS A 906 68.94 1.77 -28.92
N PHE A 907 69.92 2.56 -28.49
CA PHE A 907 71.32 2.35 -28.87
C PHE A 907 72.29 2.53 -27.71
N ILE A 908 73.48 1.95 -27.88
CA ILE A 908 74.58 2.04 -26.92
C ILE A 908 75.66 2.95 -27.50
N LYS A 909 75.97 4.05 -26.82
CA LYS A 909 77.13 4.89 -27.10
C LYS A 909 78.35 4.30 -26.39
N LEU A 910 79.37 3.94 -27.17
CA LEU A 910 80.68 3.51 -26.66
C LEU A 910 81.49 4.69 -26.15
#